data_AF-A0A7M4EQM7-F1
#
_entry.id   AF-A0A7M4EQM7-F1
#
_cell.length_a   1.000
_cell.length_b   1.000
_cell.length_c   1.000
_cell.angle_alpha   90.00
_cell.angle_beta   90.00
_cell.angle_gamma   90.00
#
_symmetry.space_group_name_H-M   'P 1'
#
loop_
_entity.id
_entity.type
_entity.pdbx_description
1 polymer ?
#
loop_
_entity_poly.entity_id
_entity_poly.type
_entity_poly.pdbx_seq_one_letter_code
_entity_poly.pdbx_strand_id
1 'polypeptide(L)'
;MSLTHRFLQPTGERVIKCCSLTSTSLAFLAAIEDHVCDGGFAGGNAKARMWRVGMLCQQLEGMEKSKQDMAVEYEQQLKTFQEELARLKRSYEKLQKKQLKEARENAKSQGHGQDQSEVTRLTKKIEEFRQKSLDWEKQRLLYQQQVASLEAQRKALAEQSELIQTQLSNRKQLLESVELANQSEIQHLTSQLQRANDTICANELEVERLNMRVDDLTETNQKILEEEQRVEEELRRSKKMLEVLKEEKMELRATLQSQEDFISSSKMHEEQLQKELARVTETLHTKEQLVRSLEDCLHGKRLSPQGAELERVLLQLDLAHKNEEHLQSEMARLESCLGSANERCIQLSEELTKRLKELRQMEEQHCQSKAEMKKLKEQLSRIEQTHNSELEGMKKEISQLTQELHQRDIVIASASGSTSDMEQRLRMEIERAERKAVEHRAKDNPLRHLQESYAKALNTLESENQQLQRDLAEARAKLELSTQDSEDKDKKVVQQMSNKRIEIKDVECGGPQEPQHKRKEESRKLQANFDESSQHHKEELQGLKAQHLSAATETASASAGGQSPPISRKSSLESLSSDSLPDVNTDFTDEASRESVSSRQRESVLLCPLPASPIGSIAARFLEEEELRSQHILDRLDAHIEELKKESERTVKQFAHQE
;
A
#
# COMPACT_ATOMS: atom_id res chain seq x y z
N MET A 1 -44.70 -24.88 -51.52
CA MET A 1 -44.83 -24.17 -52.82
C MET A 1 -44.40 -25.15 -53.89
N SER A 2 -45.25 -26.08 -54.31
CA SER A 2 -46.35 -25.97 -55.29
C SER A 2 -45.87 -25.76 -56.71
N LEU A 3 -46.00 -26.80 -57.55
CA LEU A 3 -46.54 -26.84 -58.93
C LEU A 3 -45.95 -28.07 -59.66
N THR A 4 -46.60 -29.25 -59.59
CA THR A 4 -47.73 -29.77 -60.38
C THR A 4 -47.32 -30.58 -61.62
N HIS A 5 -47.70 -31.85 -61.57
CA HIS A 5 -47.64 -32.90 -62.57
C HIS A 5 -49.06 -33.09 -63.16
N ARG A 6 -49.23 -33.29 -64.48
CA ARG A 6 -50.36 -34.00 -65.16
C ARG A 6 -50.17 -33.96 -66.69
N PHE A 7 -49.95 -35.10 -67.35
CA PHE A 7 -50.93 -36.00 -68.02
C PHE A 7 -51.50 -35.45 -69.34
N LEU A 8 -51.30 -36.21 -70.44
CA LEU A 8 -52.30 -36.51 -71.48
C LEU A 8 -51.75 -37.56 -72.48
N GLN A 9 -52.52 -38.62 -72.70
CA GLN A 9 -52.44 -39.59 -73.80
C GLN A 9 -53.90 -39.86 -74.27
N PRO A 10 -54.15 -40.62 -75.35
CA PRO A 10 -54.72 -40.13 -76.61
C PRO A 10 -56.14 -40.65 -76.89
N THR A 11 -56.80 -40.14 -77.93
CA THR A 11 -58.10 -40.65 -78.44
C THR A 11 -57.99 -41.03 -79.91
N GLY A 12 -58.41 -42.25 -80.24
CA GLY A 12 -58.37 -42.83 -81.59
C GLY A 12 -59.70 -42.88 -82.35
N GLU A 13 -59.60 -43.48 -83.54
CA GLU A 13 -60.57 -44.28 -84.31
C GLU A 13 -61.90 -43.68 -84.83
N ARG A 14 -62.07 -43.68 -86.18
CA ARG A 14 -63.02 -44.52 -86.97
C ARG A 14 -63.10 -44.01 -88.44
N VAL A 15 -62.73 -44.83 -89.45
CA VAL A 15 -63.58 -45.71 -90.30
C VAL A 15 -64.69 -44.96 -91.03
N ILE A 16 -64.69 -44.93 -92.38
CA ILE A 16 -65.84 -45.23 -93.28
C ILE A 16 -65.34 -45.69 -94.68
N LYS A 17 -65.82 -46.87 -95.10
CA LYS A 17 -65.92 -47.41 -96.47
C LYS A 17 -67.25 -46.94 -97.10
N CYS A 18 -67.25 -46.57 -98.39
CA CYS A 18 -68.42 -46.66 -99.29
C CYS A 18 -67.89 -46.83 -100.73
N CYS A 19 -67.96 -48.04 -101.30
CA CYS A 19 -68.94 -48.48 -102.31
C CYS A 19 -68.86 -47.66 -103.61
N SER A 20 -68.21 -48.13 -104.68
CA SER A 20 -68.71 -49.13 -105.65
C SER A 20 -70.16 -48.88 -106.07
N LEU A 21 -70.35 -48.35 -107.28
CA LEU A 21 -71.55 -48.31 -108.15
C LEU A 21 -71.25 -47.19 -109.16
N THR A 22 -70.71 -47.48 -110.36
CA THR A 22 -71.51 -47.53 -111.59
C THR A 22 -70.72 -48.28 -112.69
N SER A 23 -70.67 -49.60 -112.62
CA SER A 23 -70.31 -50.47 -113.77
C SER A 23 -71.57 -51.13 -114.39
N THR A 24 -72.75 -50.82 -113.83
CA THR A 24 -74.03 -51.47 -114.14
C THR A 24 -74.91 -50.76 -115.18
N SER A 25 -74.48 -49.66 -115.80
CA SER A 25 -75.26 -48.99 -116.87
C SER A 25 -74.76 -49.24 -118.30
N LEU A 26 -73.64 -49.94 -118.48
CA LEU A 26 -73.14 -50.39 -119.79
C LEU A 26 -73.57 -51.82 -120.16
N ALA A 27 -74.31 -52.50 -119.28
CA ALA A 27 -74.81 -53.86 -119.48
C ALA A 27 -76.30 -53.94 -119.91
N PHE A 28 -76.97 -52.81 -120.15
CA PHE A 28 -78.42 -52.78 -120.50
C PHE A 28 -78.73 -52.23 -121.91
N LEU A 29 -77.71 -51.92 -122.73
CA LEU A 29 -77.89 -51.45 -124.12
C LEU A 29 -77.26 -52.39 -125.18
N ALA A 30 -76.88 -53.61 -124.78
CA ALA A 30 -76.36 -54.66 -125.67
C ALA A 30 -77.37 -55.80 -125.92
N ALA A 31 -78.67 -55.59 -125.69
CA ALA A 31 -79.70 -56.66 -125.71
C ALA A 31 -81.00 -56.29 -126.45
N ILE A 32 -80.94 -55.52 -127.55
CA ILE A 32 -82.04 -55.45 -128.54
C ILE A 32 -81.44 -55.39 -129.96
N GLU A 33 -80.94 -56.53 -130.43
CA GLU A 33 -80.77 -56.89 -131.85
C GLU A 33 -81.12 -58.38 -131.98
N ASP A 34 -82.40 -58.70 -132.25
CA ASP A 34 -82.81 -59.65 -133.30
C ASP A 34 -84.34 -59.84 -133.41
N HIS A 35 -84.83 -59.80 -134.67
CA HIS A 35 -86.15 -60.16 -135.24
C HIS A 35 -87.37 -59.24 -134.96
N VAL A 36 -88.22 -58.76 -135.91
CA VAL A 36 -88.56 -59.08 -137.33
C VAL A 36 -89.37 -57.89 -137.94
N CYS A 37 -89.21 -57.66 -139.25
CA CYS A 37 -90.09 -57.01 -140.29
C CYS A 37 -90.89 -55.73 -139.91
N ASP A 38 -90.93 -54.66 -140.71
CA ASP A 38 -91.51 -54.61 -142.06
C ASP A 38 -91.34 -53.19 -142.68
N GLY A 39 -91.30 -53.10 -144.00
CA GLY A 39 -91.70 -51.90 -144.76
C GLY A 39 -90.82 -50.64 -144.77
N GLY A 40 -89.99 -50.49 -145.81
CA GLY A 40 -90.08 -49.34 -146.73
C GLY A 40 -89.54 -47.95 -146.33
N PHE A 41 -88.49 -47.56 -147.05
CA PHE A 41 -88.17 -46.20 -147.53
C PHE A 41 -87.58 -45.12 -146.59
N ALA A 42 -86.38 -44.66 -147.01
CA ALA A 42 -85.70 -43.39 -146.73
C ALA A 42 -85.20 -43.16 -145.27
N GLY A 43 -83.91 -43.28 -144.92
CA GLY A 43 -82.71 -42.99 -145.69
C GLY A 43 -82.42 -41.49 -145.69
N GLY A 44 -81.66 -40.99 -144.71
CA GLY A 44 -81.11 -39.61 -144.77
C GLY A 44 -80.60 -39.00 -143.46
N ASN A 45 -81.28 -39.18 -142.32
CA ASN A 45 -80.99 -38.37 -141.11
C ASN A 45 -80.40 -39.15 -139.92
N ALA A 46 -80.31 -40.49 -140.00
CA ALA A 46 -79.69 -41.33 -138.96
C ALA A 46 -78.15 -41.23 -138.98
N LYS A 47 -77.53 -41.05 -140.16
CA LYS A 47 -76.07 -40.98 -140.31
C LYS A 47 -75.46 -39.74 -139.65
N ALA A 48 -76.14 -38.59 -139.73
CA ALA A 48 -75.71 -37.35 -139.08
C ALA A 48 -75.82 -37.41 -137.55
N ARG A 49 -76.86 -38.09 -137.02
CA ARG A 49 -77.00 -38.37 -135.59
C ARG A 49 -75.92 -39.33 -135.10
N MET A 50 -75.66 -40.41 -135.83
CA MET A 50 -74.62 -41.39 -135.50
C MET A 50 -73.21 -40.76 -135.51
N TRP A 51 -72.92 -39.87 -136.47
CA TRP A 51 -71.66 -39.12 -136.49
C TRP A 51 -71.52 -38.15 -135.31
N ARG A 52 -72.61 -37.46 -134.94
CA ARG A 52 -72.63 -36.55 -133.78
C ARG A 52 -72.50 -37.28 -132.44
N VAL A 53 -73.16 -38.44 -132.30
CA VAL A 53 -73.00 -39.34 -131.16
C VAL A 53 -71.59 -39.88 -131.12
N GLY A 54 -70.99 -40.25 -132.26
CA GLY A 54 -69.58 -40.66 -132.35
C GLY A 54 -68.62 -39.57 -131.87
N MET A 55 -68.81 -38.32 -132.26
CA MET A 55 -68.00 -37.20 -131.75
C MET A 55 -68.21 -36.95 -130.25
N LEU A 56 -69.45 -37.03 -129.76
CA LEU A 56 -69.75 -36.88 -128.33
C LEU A 56 -69.18 -38.03 -127.50
N CYS A 57 -69.22 -39.27 -128.01
CA CYS A 57 -68.56 -40.42 -127.41
C CYS A 57 -67.05 -40.21 -127.36
N GLN A 58 -66.44 -39.71 -128.44
CA GLN A 58 -65.00 -39.43 -128.46
C GLN A 58 -64.61 -38.29 -127.51
N GLN A 59 -65.46 -37.27 -127.34
CA GLN A 59 -65.27 -36.22 -126.33
C GLN A 59 -65.43 -36.75 -124.90
N LEU A 60 -66.45 -37.57 -124.63
CA LEU A 60 -66.65 -38.20 -123.31
C LEU A 60 -65.50 -39.15 -122.98
N GLU A 61 -65.03 -39.93 -123.94
CA GLU A 61 -63.89 -40.82 -123.78
C GLU A 61 -62.59 -40.04 -123.57
N GLY A 62 -62.42 -38.89 -124.24
CA GLY A 62 -61.32 -37.96 -123.98
C GLY A 62 -61.39 -37.31 -122.59
N MET A 63 -62.57 -36.92 -122.12
CA MET A 63 -62.79 -36.42 -120.76
C MET A 63 -62.58 -37.50 -119.70
N GLU A 64 -63.00 -38.74 -119.96
CA GLU A 64 -62.83 -39.87 -119.05
C GLU A 64 -61.36 -40.27 -118.95
N LYS A 65 -60.63 -40.34 -120.08
CA LYS A 65 -59.18 -40.50 -120.10
C LYS A 65 -58.47 -39.39 -119.33
N SER A 66 -58.83 -38.12 -119.55
CA SER A 66 -58.25 -37.01 -118.79
C SER A 66 -58.54 -37.09 -117.29
N LYS A 67 -59.73 -37.56 -116.87
CA LYS A 67 -60.05 -37.80 -115.45
C LYS A 67 -59.26 -38.97 -114.87
N GLN A 68 -59.07 -40.05 -115.63
CA GLN A 68 -58.25 -41.18 -115.24
C GLN A 68 -56.77 -40.81 -115.16
N ASP A 69 -56.26 -40.02 -116.09
CA ASP A 69 -54.89 -39.49 -116.06
C ASP A 69 -54.69 -38.59 -114.81
N MET A 70 -55.64 -37.70 -114.51
CA MET A 70 -55.63 -36.91 -113.28
C MET A 70 -55.70 -37.79 -112.02
N ALA A 71 -56.50 -38.85 -112.03
CA ALA A 71 -56.57 -39.80 -110.91
C ALA A 71 -55.25 -40.55 -110.72
N VAL A 72 -54.60 -40.98 -111.81
CA VAL A 72 -53.27 -41.62 -111.77
C VAL A 72 -52.21 -40.63 -111.29
N GLU A 73 -52.26 -39.35 -111.71
CA GLU A 73 -51.38 -38.31 -111.19
C GLU A 73 -51.58 -38.08 -109.69
N TYR A 74 -52.82 -38.03 -109.21
CA TYR A 74 -53.11 -37.92 -107.77
C TYR A 74 -52.67 -39.18 -107.01
N GLU A 75 -52.87 -40.37 -107.55
CA GLU A 75 -52.37 -41.62 -106.95
C GLU A 75 -50.83 -41.62 -106.89
N GLN A 76 -50.16 -41.14 -107.94
CA GLN A 76 -48.72 -41.00 -107.99
C GLN A 76 -48.23 -40.00 -106.93
N GLN A 77 -48.89 -38.84 -106.78
CA GLN A 77 -48.59 -37.86 -105.73
C GLN A 77 -48.85 -38.41 -104.32
N LEU A 78 -49.93 -39.17 -104.13
CA LEU A 78 -50.23 -39.81 -102.86
C LEU A 78 -49.13 -40.82 -102.49
N LYS A 79 -48.64 -41.56 -103.49
CA LYS A 79 -47.53 -42.51 -103.31
C LYS A 79 -46.23 -41.80 -102.95
N THR A 80 -45.90 -40.66 -103.57
CA THR A 80 -44.72 -39.87 -103.20
C THR A 80 -44.84 -39.33 -101.77
N PHE A 81 -46.02 -38.83 -101.37
CA PHE A 81 -46.24 -38.38 -99.98
C PHE A 81 -46.12 -39.51 -98.97
N GLN A 82 -46.60 -40.72 -99.31
CA GLN A 82 -46.43 -41.89 -98.45
C GLN A 82 -44.95 -42.27 -98.28
N GLU A 83 -44.16 -42.21 -99.34
CA GLU A 83 -42.72 -42.46 -99.30
C GLU A 83 -41.97 -41.41 -98.47
N GLU A 84 -42.34 -40.13 -98.59
CA GLU A 84 -41.79 -39.04 -97.79
C GLU A 84 -42.15 -39.15 -96.31
N LEU A 85 -43.41 -39.48 -95.99
CA LEU A 85 -43.83 -39.76 -94.62
C LEU A 85 -43.07 -40.98 -94.05
N ALA A 86 -42.87 -42.04 -94.83
CA ALA A 86 -42.06 -43.18 -94.40
C ALA A 86 -40.60 -42.79 -94.18
N ARG A 87 -40.05 -41.87 -95.00
CA ARG A 87 -38.68 -41.35 -94.86
C ARG A 87 -38.55 -40.46 -93.63
N LEU A 88 -39.52 -39.59 -93.37
CA LEU A 88 -39.59 -38.71 -92.21
C LEU A 88 -39.78 -39.51 -90.92
N LYS A 89 -40.64 -40.53 -90.92
CA LYS A 89 -40.81 -41.43 -89.77
C LYS A 89 -39.49 -42.13 -89.43
N ARG A 90 -38.77 -42.64 -90.44
CA ARG A 90 -37.45 -43.25 -90.25
C ARG A 90 -36.40 -42.24 -89.76
N SER A 91 -36.41 -40.99 -90.25
CA SER A 91 -35.48 -39.96 -89.76
C SER A 91 -35.79 -39.55 -88.32
N TYR A 92 -37.06 -39.44 -87.95
CA TYR A 92 -37.49 -39.16 -86.59
C TYR A 92 -37.13 -40.30 -85.63
N GLU A 93 -37.39 -41.56 -86.01
CA GLU A 93 -36.98 -42.73 -85.21
C GLU A 93 -35.46 -42.80 -85.05
N LYS A 94 -34.68 -42.45 -86.09
CA LYS A 94 -33.22 -42.34 -85.98
C LYS A 94 -32.80 -41.23 -85.02
N LEU A 95 -33.43 -40.06 -85.10
CA LEU A 95 -33.13 -38.93 -84.21
C LEU A 95 -33.50 -39.26 -82.76
N GLN A 96 -34.65 -39.89 -82.53
CA GLN A 96 -35.08 -40.32 -81.19
C GLN A 96 -34.12 -41.37 -80.62
N LYS A 97 -33.68 -42.35 -81.44
CA LYS A 97 -32.64 -43.31 -81.03
C LYS A 97 -31.31 -42.63 -80.76
N LYS A 98 -30.95 -41.60 -81.54
CA LYS A 98 -29.74 -40.80 -81.32
C LYS A 98 -29.84 -40.02 -80.02
N GLN A 99 -30.95 -39.36 -79.72
CA GLN A 99 -31.18 -38.66 -78.46
C GLN A 99 -31.18 -39.61 -77.25
N LEU A 100 -31.75 -40.80 -77.37
CA LEU A 100 -31.68 -41.82 -76.31
C LEU A 100 -30.27 -42.38 -76.13
N LYS A 101 -29.51 -42.55 -77.22
CA LYS A 101 -28.09 -42.93 -77.15
C LYS A 101 -27.25 -41.81 -76.58
N GLU A 102 -27.41 -40.57 -77.01
CA GLU A 102 -26.72 -39.39 -76.47
C GLU A 102 -27.11 -39.16 -75.01
N ALA A 103 -28.37 -39.37 -74.60
CA ALA A 103 -28.75 -39.31 -73.18
C ALA A 103 -28.11 -40.43 -72.36
N ARG A 104 -27.99 -41.65 -72.92
CA ARG A 104 -27.30 -42.78 -72.26
C ARG A 104 -25.78 -42.66 -72.29
N GLU A 105 -25.23 -42.08 -73.34
CA GLU A 105 -23.80 -41.79 -73.49
C GLU A 105 -23.45 -40.63 -72.58
N ASN A 106 -24.17 -39.51 -72.58
CA ASN A 106 -24.00 -38.42 -71.62
C ASN A 106 -24.19 -38.89 -70.17
N ALA A 107 -25.11 -39.82 -69.87
CA ALA A 107 -25.20 -40.43 -68.53
C ALA A 107 -24.00 -41.33 -68.16
N LYS A 108 -23.24 -41.80 -69.15
CA LYS A 108 -22.04 -42.66 -68.98
C LYS A 108 -20.70 -41.91 -69.22
N SER A 109 -20.72 -40.79 -69.94
CA SER A 109 -19.58 -39.96 -70.35
C SER A 109 -19.54 -38.61 -69.64
N GLN A 110 -20.61 -38.18 -68.97
CA GLN A 110 -20.51 -37.29 -67.82
C GLN A 110 -19.75 -38.08 -66.76
N GLY A 111 -18.52 -37.65 -66.45
CA GLY A 111 -17.53 -38.33 -65.63
C GLY A 111 -17.97 -38.58 -64.19
N HIS A 112 -19.05 -39.31 -63.95
CA HIS A 112 -19.58 -39.59 -62.63
C HIS A 112 -18.65 -40.50 -61.80
N GLY A 113 -17.60 -41.06 -62.38
CA GLY A 113 -16.52 -41.72 -61.63
C GLY A 113 -15.42 -40.74 -61.23
N GLN A 114 -14.80 -40.07 -62.21
CA GLN A 114 -13.65 -39.19 -61.97
C GLN A 114 -14.05 -37.82 -61.41
N ASP A 115 -15.04 -37.13 -61.98
CA ASP A 115 -15.54 -35.84 -61.46
C ASP A 115 -16.24 -36.02 -60.11
N GLN A 116 -16.97 -37.12 -59.86
CA GLN A 116 -17.47 -37.37 -58.49
C GLN A 116 -16.34 -37.67 -57.51
N SER A 117 -15.32 -38.43 -57.90
CA SER A 117 -14.17 -38.71 -57.03
C SER A 117 -13.34 -37.45 -56.74
N GLU A 118 -13.20 -36.56 -57.73
CA GLU A 118 -12.53 -35.27 -57.59
C GLU A 118 -13.37 -34.29 -56.77
N VAL A 119 -14.68 -34.19 -57.02
CA VAL A 119 -15.61 -33.41 -56.19
C VAL A 119 -15.63 -33.93 -54.76
N THR A 120 -15.61 -35.25 -54.54
CA THR A 120 -15.54 -35.83 -53.18
C THR A 120 -14.20 -35.52 -52.51
N ARG A 121 -13.09 -35.63 -53.24
CA ARG A 121 -11.74 -35.28 -52.76
C ARG A 121 -11.64 -33.79 -52.40
N LEU A 122 -12.13 -32.90 -53.25
CA LEU A 122 -12.16 -31.45 -53.01
C LEU A 122 -13.13 -31.10 -51.87
N THR A 123 -14.29 -31.77 -51.79
CA THR A 123 -15.23 -31.60 -50.67
C THR A 123 -14.57 -32.00 -49.35
N LYS A 124 -13.87 -33.13 -49.31
CA LYS A 124 -13.08 -33.54 -48.14
C LYS A 124 -11.99 -32.52 -47.80
N LYS A 125 -11.29 -31.99 -48.82
CA LYS A 125 -10.27 -30.95 -48.62
C LYS A 125 -10.84 -29.65 -48.06
N ILE A 126 -12.00 -29.23 -48.54
CA ILE A 126 -12.73 -28.07 -48.02
C ILE A 126 -13.13 -28.32 -46.58
N GLU A 127 -13.61 -29.52 -46.25
CA GLU A 127 -13.98 -29.86 -44.87
C GLU A 127 -12.76 -29.88 -43.93
N GLU A 128 -11.60 -30.38 -44.39
CA GLU A 128 -10.33 -30.26 -43.66
C GLU A 128 -9.95 -28.80 -43.40
N PHE A 129 -10.12 -27.91 -44.39
CA PHE A 129 -9.85 -26.48 -44.20
C PHE A 129 -10.88 -25.81 -43.27
N ARG A 130 -12.15 -26.22 -43.31
CA ARG A 130 -13.16 -25.78 -42.35
C ARG A 130 -12.79 -26.17 -40.93
N GLN A 131 -12.39 -27.43 -40.72
CA GLN A 131 -11.95 -27.91 -39.41
C GLN A 131 -10.72 -27.15 -38.92
N LYS A 132 -9.71 -26.96 -39.78
CA LYS A 132 -8.52 -26.16 -39.43
C LYS A 132 -8.88 -24.71 -39.10
N SER A 133 -9.80 -24.10 -39.85
CA SER A 133 -10.28 -22.74 -39.56
C SER A 133 -10.95 -22.67 -38.19
N LEU A 134 -11.78 -23.67 -37.84
CA LEU A 134 -12.39 -23.76 -36.51
C LEU A 134 -11.35 -23.94 -35.41
N ASP A 135 -10.29 -24.72 -35.64
CA ASP A 135 -9.25 -24.91 -34.64
C ASP A 135 -8.36 -23.66 -34.46
N TRP A 136 -8.07 -22.93 -35.54
CA TRP A 136 -7.44 -21.61 -35.46
C TRP A 136 -8.33 -20.58 -34.74
N GLU A 137 -9.63 -20.63 -34.97
CA GLU A 137 -10.61 -19.78 -34.30
C GLU A 137 -10.65 -20.05 -32.79
N LYS A 138 -10.65 -21.33 -32.38
CA LYS A 138 -10.53 -21.72 -30.96
C LYS A 138 -9.22 -21.20 -30.35
N GLN A 139 -8.10 -21.37 -31.04
CA GLN A 139 -6.80 -20.91 -30.54
C GLN A 139 -6.74 -19.38 -30.44
N ARG A 140 -7.32 -18.65 -31.40
CA ARG A 140 -7.46 -17.19 -31.35
C ARG A 140 -8.27 -16.76 -30.13
N LEU A 141 -9.40 -17.42 -29.86
CA LEU A 141 -10.23 -17.12 -28.69
C LEU A 141 -9.49 -17.37 -27.37
N LEU A 142 -8.71 -18.45 -27.27
CA LEU A 142 -7.88 -18.72 -26.09
C LEU A 142 -6.84 -17.63 -25.86
N TYR A 143 -6.13 -17.19 -26.91
CA TYR A 143 -5.18 -16.09 -26.80
C TYR A 143 -5.88 -14.77 -26.47
N GLN A 144 -7.05 -14.49 -27.05
CA GLN A 144 -7.81 -13.29 -26.74
C GLN A 144 -8.22 -13.26 -25.26
N GLN A 145 -8.65 -14.40 -24.72
CA GLN A 145 -8.95 -14.52 -23.29
C GLN A 145 -7.71 -14.32 -22.43
N GLN A 146 -6.57 -14.90 -22.81
CA GLN A 146 -5.31 -14.72 -22.09
C GLN A 146 -4.89 -13.25 -22.07
N VAL A 147 -4.93 -12.57 -23.23
CA VAL A 147 -4.62 -11.14 -23.34
C VAL A 147 -5.56 -10.30 -22.48
N ALA A 148 -6.88 -10.57 -22.53
CA ALA A 148 -7.85 -9.86 -21.69
C ALA A 148 -7.56 -10.04 -20.18
N SER A 149 -7.16 -11.24 -19.75
CA SER A 149 -6.79 -11.50 -18.35
C SER A 149 -5.52 -10.76 -17.93
N LEU A 150 -4.50 -10.72 -18.79
CA LEU A 150 -3.25 -9.99 -18.54
C LEU A 150 -3.49 -8.48 -18.54
N GLU A 151 -4.33 -7.97 -19.44
CA GLU A 151 -4.72 -6.56 -19.45
C GLU A 151 -5.49 -6.17 -18.18
N ALA A 152 -6.39 -7.02 -17.69
CA ALA A 152 -7.08 -6.80 -16.43
C ALA A 152 -6.11 -6.78 -15.24
N GLN A 153 -5.14 -7.72 -15.19
CA GLN A 153 -4.09 -7.71 -14.17
C GLN A 153 -3.23 -6.46 -14.24
N ARG A 154 -2.82 -6.03 -15.44
CA ARG A 154 -2.03 -4.80 -15.64
C ARG A 154 -2.80 -3.57 -15.15
N LYS A 155 -4.10 -3.48 -15.42
CA LYS A 155 -4.95 -2.37 -14.95
C LYS A 155 -5.06 -2.36 -13.42
N ALA A 156 -5.32 -3.51 -12.81
CA ALA A 156 -5.38 -3.61 -11.34
C ALA A 156 -4.05 -3.21 -10.68
N LEU A 157 -2.91 -3.61 -11.25
CA LEU A 157 -1.60 -3.19 -10.75
C LEU A 157 -1.36 -1.68 -10.94
N ALA A 158 -1.83 -1.09 -12.05
CA ALA A 158 -1.74 0.34 -12.27
C ALA A 158 -2.58 1.12 -11.25
N GLU A 159 -3.82 0.70 -11.00
CA GLU A 159 -4.70 1.29 -9.97
C GLU A 159 -4.08 1.18 -8.57
N GLN A 160 -3.46 0.05 -8.23
CA GLN A 160 -2.71 -0.10 -6.97
C GLN A 160 -1.52 0.86 -6.90
N SER A 161 -0.76 1.02 -7.99
CA SER A 161 0.37 1.94 -8.02
C SER A 161 -0.07 3.41 -7.85
N GLU A 162 -1.20 3.79 -8.44
CA GLU A 162 -1.79 5.12 -8.30
C GLU A 162 -2.28 5.38 -6.87
N LEU A 163 -2.91 4.38 -6.23
CA LEU A 163 -3.31 4.47 -4.82
C LEU A 163 -2.11 4.63 -3.89
N ILE A 164 -1.03 3.85 -4.12
CA ILE A 164 0.20 3.99 -3.33
C ILE A 164 0.81 5.38 -3.55
N GLN A 165 0.85 5.86 -4.79
CA GLN A 165 1.41 7.17 -5.12
C GLN A 165 0.64 8.32 -4.47
N THR A 166 -0.70 8.28 -4.50
CA THR A 166 -1.56 9.28 -3.84
C THR A 166 -1.44 9.21 -2.31
N GLN A 167 -1.32 8.01 -1.74
CA GLN A 167 -1.07 7.87 -0.30
C GLN A 167 0.29 8.45 0.10
N LEU A 168 1.33 8.24 -0.72
CA LEU A 168 2.66 8.81 -0.49
C LEU A 168 2.67 10.33 -0.64
N SER A 169 1.95 10.90 -1.62
CA SER A 169 1.85 12.37 -1.76
C SER A 169 1.15 12.99 -0.56
N ASN A 170 0.08 12.37 -0.06
CA ASN A 170 -0.64 12.86 1.12
C ASN A 170 0.22 12.79 2.38
N ARG A 171 0.96 11.68 2.56
CA ARG A 171 1.94 11.57 3.66
C ARG A 171 3.03 12.63 3.57
N LYS A 172 3.54 12.89 2.36
CA LYS A 172 4.54 13.93 2.13
C LYS A 172 4.02 15.31 2.51
N GLN A 173 2.82 15.68 2.06
CA GLN A 173 2.21 16.97 2.42
C GLN A 173 1.96 17.12 3.92
N LEU A 174 1.49 16.05 4.58
CA LEU A 174 1.29 16.06 6.03
C LEU A 174 2.63 16.27 6.76
N LEU A 175 3.68 15.57 6.35
CA LEU A 175 5.02 15.74 6.93
C LEU A 175 5.54 17.18 6.72
N GLU A 176 5.43 17.73 5.51
CA GLU A 176 5.82 19.12 5.23
C GLU A 176 5.03 20.12 6.10
N SER A 177 3.73 19.88 6.32
CA SER A 177 2.91 20.74 7.18
C SER A 177 3.33 20.69 8.66
N VAL A 178 3.65 19.50 9.16
CA VAL A 178 4.13 19.31 10.54
C VAL A 178 5.53 19.90 10.70
N GLU A 179 6.40 19.72 9.72
CA GLU A 179 7.74 20.32 9.71
C GLU A 179 7.67 21.86 9.77
N LEU A 180 6.77 22.48 8.98
CA LEU A 180 6.57 23.93 9.03
C LEU A 180 6.00 24.40 10.38
N ALA A 181 5.04 23.67 10.95
CA ALA A 181 4.51 23.98 12.28
C ALA A 181 5.60 23.93 13.34
N ASN A 182 6.39 22.85 13.38
CA ASN A 182 7.51 22.69 14.30
C ASN A 182 8.57 23.77 14.11
N GLN A 183 8.90 24.13 12.87
CA GLN A 183 9.84 25.22 12.58
C GLN A 183 9.34 26.56 13.15
N SER A 184 8.05 26.85 13.00
CA SER A 184 7.45 28.07 13.54
C SER A 184 7.44 28.09 15.08
N GLU A 185 7.19 26.95 15.71
CA GLU A 185 7.22 26.81 17.18
C GLU A 185 8.64 27.00 17.72
N ILE A 186 9.63 26.35 17.10
CA ILE A 186 11.04 26.51 17.46
C ILE A 186 11.46 27.99 17.32
N GLN A 187 11.08 28.66 16.23
CA GLN A 187 11.39 30.08 16.05
C GLN A 187 10.73 30.96 17.12
N HIS A 188 9.49 30.66 17.48
CA HIS A 188 8.79 31.36 18.54
C HIS A 188 9.44 31.16 19.91
N LEU A 189 9.78 29.91 20.28
CA LEU A 189 10.50 29.58 21.52
C LEU A 189 11.89 30.23 21.56
N THR A 190 12.60 30.22 20.43
CA THR A 190 13.91 30.88 20.30
C THR A 190 13.77 32.39 20.53
N SER A 191 12.74 33.01 19.97
CA SER A 191 12.47 34.44 20.15
C SER A 191 12.05 34.79 21.59
N GLN A 192 11.34 33.87 22.27
CA GLN A 192 11.03 34.02 23.69
C GLN A 192 12.28 33.92 24.55
N LEU A 193 13.13 32.91 24.28
CA LEU A 193 14.39 32.71 24.98
C LEU A 193 15.31 33.93 24.81
N GLN A 194 15.41 34.48 23.59
CA GLN A 194 16.21 35.68 23.35
C GLN A 194 15.70 36.86 24.18
N ARG A 195 14.40 37.11 24.22
CA ARG A 195 13.82 38.20 25.03
C ARG A 195 14.07 38.00 26.54
N ALA A 196 13.95 36.77 27.03
CA ALA A 196 14.26 36.45 28.41
C ALA A 196 15.75 36.68 28.71
N ASN A 197 16.62 36.28 27.79
CA ASN A 197 18.06 36.49 27.90
C ASN A 197 18.43 37.99 27.90
N ASP A 198 17.83 38.79 27.00
CA ASP A 198 18.03 40.25 26.97
C ASP A 198 17.58 40.90 28.30
N THR A 199 16.51 40.39 28.90
CA THR A 199 16.02 40.84 30.22
C THR A 199 17.00 40.47 31.34
N ILE A 200 17.58 39.27 31.29
CA ILE A 200 18.62 38.84 32.24
C ILE A 200 19.85 39.74 32.11
N CYS A 201 20.34 40.00 30.89
CA CYS A 201 21.47 40.90 30.68
C CYS A 201 21.19 42.33 31.20
N ALA A 202 19.96 42.84 31.04
CA ALA A 202 19.59 44.13 31.62
C ALA A 202 19.60 44.10 33.17
N ASN A 203 19.12 43.02 33.78
CA ASN A 203 19.14 42.84 35.22
C ASN A 203 20.58 42.68 35.76
N GLU A 204 21.46 41.96 35.04
CA GLU A 204 22.87 41.83 35.38
C GLU A 204 23.55 43.20 35.45
N LEU A 205 23.33 44.06 34.46
CA LEU A 205 23.85 45.43 34.45
C LEU A 205 23.30 46.28 35.62
N GLU A 206 22.04 46.12 36.00
CA GLU A 206 21.49 46.83 37.16
C GLU A 206 22.08 46.30 38.47
N VAL A 207 22.32 44.99 38.59
CA VAL A 207 23.00 44.40 39.75
C VAL A 207 24.43 44.95 39.86
N GLU A 208 25.17 45.04 38.76
CA GLU A 208 26.50 45.67 38.74
C GLU A 208 26.45 47.13 39.19
N ARG A 209 25.45 47.89 38.71
CA ARG A 209 25.24 49.29 39.13
C ARG A 209 24.96 49.41 40.62
N LEU A 210 24.10 48.54 41.16
CA LEU A 210 23.78 48.52 42.59
C LEU A 210 25.00 48.13 43.42
N ASN A 211 25.80 47.17 42.96
CA ASN A 211 27.04 46.77 43.63
C ASN A 211 28.03 47.94 43.71
N MET A 212 28.27 48.67 42.61
CA MET A 212 29.09 49.88 42.64
C MET A 212 28.60 50.89 43.68
N ARG A 213 27.28 51.08 43.78
CA ARG A 213 26.70 51.99 44.77
C ARG A 213 26.85 51.49 46.21
N VAL A 214 26.76 50.17 46.43
CA VAL A 214 27.04 49.56 47.72
C VAL A 214 28.51 49.74 48.09
N ASP A 215 29.44 49.60 47.14
CA ASP A 215 30.87 49.82 47.37
C ASP A 215 31.15 51.29 47.73
N ASP A 216 30.57 52.25 47.00
CA ASP A 216 30.67 53.69 47.33
C ASP A 216 30.12 54.01 48.73
N LEU A 217 28.97 53.42 49.08
CA LEU A 217 28.38 53.57 50.42
C LEU A 217 29.24 52.90 51.50
N THR A 218 29.87 51.78 51.18
CA THR A 218 30.77 51.08 52.11
C THR A 218 32.03 51.90 52.33
N GLU A 219 32.61 52.50 51.29
CA GLU A 219 33.78 53.38 51.40
C GLU A 219 33.45 54.64 52.21
N THR A 220 32.30 55.27 51.97
CA THR A 220 31.87 56.44 52.75
C THR A 220 31.59 56.10 54.21
N ASN A 221 30.93 54.98 54.50
CA ASN A 221 30.73 54.50 55.86
C ASN A 221 32.06 54.21 56.57
N GLN A 222 33.03 53.62 55.87
CA GLN A 222 34.37 53.39 56.40
C GLN A 222 35.08 54.70 56.78
N LYS A 223 35.01 55.73 55.92
CA LYS A 223 35.55 57.07 56.21
C LYS A 223 34.89 57.71 57.43
N ILE A 224 33.56 57.61 57.55
CA ILE A 224 32.82 58.13 58.71
C ILE A 224 33.28 57.43 60.00
N LEU A 225 33.46 56.11 59.97
CA LEU A 225 33.93 55.34 61.12
C LEU A 225 35.34 55.79 61.57
N GLU A 226 36.23 56.03 60.60
CA GLU A 226 37.58 56.55 60.86
C GLU A 226 37.56 57.96 61.46
N GLU A 227 36.68 58.83 60.96
CA GLU A 227 36.48 60.17 61.53
C GLU A 227 35.90 60.12 62.94
N GLU A 228 34.93 59.24 63.20
CA GLU A 228 34.35 59.03 64.52
C GLU A 228 35.42 58.61 65.53
N GLN A 229 36.27 57.64 65.17
CA GLN A 229 37.41 57.23 66.00
C GLN A 229 38.38 58.39 66.25
N ARG A 230 38.70 59.19 65.21
CA ARG A 230 39.60 60.34 65.35
C ARG A 230 39.04 61.37 66.34
N VAL A 231 37.77 61.71 66.21
CA VAL A 231 37.07 62.66 67.09
C VAL A 231 37.01 62.12 68.52
N GLU A 232 36.76 60.83 68.71
CA GLU A 232 36.75 60.21 70.03
C GLU A 232 38.14 60.25 70.70
N GLU A 233 39.21 60.03 69.94
CA GLU A 233 40.56 60.20 70.46
C GLU A 233 40.89 61.66 70.79
N GLU A 234 40.50 62.63 69.96
CA GLU A 234 40.66 64.07 70.23
C GLU A 234 39.91 64.47 71.50
N LEU A 235 38.66 64.00 71.66
CA LEU A 235 37.87 64.19 72.87
C LEU A 235 38.57 63.59 74.09
N ARG A 236 39.14 62.39 73.96
CA ARG A 236 39.91 61.75 75.04
C ARG A 236 41.16 62.56 75.40
N ARG A 237 41.87 63.13 74.43
CA ARG A 237 43.02 64.02 74.67
C ARG A 237 42.58 65.30 75.38
N SER A 238 41.51 65.94 74.91
CA SER A 238 40.93 67.15 75.53
C SER A 238 40.48 66.92 76.96
N LYS A 239 39.78 65.80 77.24
CA LYS A 239 39.38 65.40 78.61
C LYS A 239 40.57 65.28 79.54
N LYS A 240 41.67 64.66 79.10
CA LYS A 240 42.92 64.54 79.89
C LYS A 240 43.52 65.90 80.19
N MET A 241 43.60 66.79 79.20
CA MET A 241 44.09 68.15 79.39
C MET A 241 43.25 68.93 80.40
N LEU A 242 41.92 68.79 80.32
CA LEU A 242 41.00 69.46 81.22
C LEU A 242 41.20 68.98 82.67
N GLU A 243 41.49 67.69 82.87
CA GLU A 243 41.81 67.15 84.19
C GLU A 243 43.11 67.75 84.76
N VAL A 244 44.17 67.84 83.95
CA VAL A 244 45.43 68.51 84.36
C VAL A 244 45.19 69.97 84.73
N LEU A 245 44.44 70.73 83.92
CA LEU A 245 44.13 72.14 84.22
C LEU A 245 43.29 72.30 85.50
N LYS A 246 42.42 71.32 85.83
CA LYS A 246 41.70 71.33 87.11
C LYS A 246 42.66 71.09 88.28
N GLU A 247 43.60 70.16 88.15
CA GLU A 247 44.63 69.88 89.17
C GLU A 247 45.47 71.13 89.42
N GLU A 248 45.99 71.76 88.35
CA GLU A 248 46.74 73.03 88.43
C GLU A 248 45.92 74.14 89.10
N LYS A 249 44.63 74.28 88.75
CA LYS A 249 43.72 75.24 89.41
C LYS A 249 43.56 74.95 90.90
N MET A 250 43.49 73.69 91.31
CA MET A 250 43.39 73.32 92.73
C MET A 250 44.68 73.64 93.48
N GLU A 251 45.85 73.38 92.88
CA GLU A 251 47.15 73.72 93.43
C GLU A 251 47.34 75.24 93.57
N LEU A 252 46.98 76.01 92.53
CA LEU A 252 47.00 77.48 92.58
C LEU A 252 46.07 78.04 93.67
N ARG A 253 44.89 77.42 93.89
CA ARG A 253 44.01 77.81 95.00
C ARG A 253 44.63 77.51 96.36
N ALA A 254 45.28 76.35 96.53
CA ALA A 254 45.94 76.00 97.78
C ALA A 254 47.11 76.95 98.10
N THR A 255 47.89 77.32 97.09
CA THR A 255 48.98 78.30 97.26
C THR A 255 48.44 79.69 97.62
N LEU A 256 47.40 80.17 96.94
CA LEU A 256 46.72 81.42 97.30
C LEU A 256 46.21 81.39 98.74
N GLN A 257 45.54 80.32 99.17
CA GLN A 257 45.07 80.17 100.55
C GLN A 257 46.24 80.26 101.55
N SER A 258 47.36 79.58 101.27
CA SER A 258 48.53 79.64 102.14
C SER A 258 49.14 81.04 102.23
N GLN A 259 49.08 81.83 101.14
CA GLN A 259 49.52 83.22 101.12
C GLN A 259 48.56 84.12 101.91
N GLU A 260 47.24 83.94 101.77
CA GLU A 260 46.23 84.65 102.57
C GLU A 260 46.39 84.36 104.06
N ASP A 261 46.65 83.10 104.43
CA ASP A 261 46.92 82.69 105.81
C ASP A 261 48.20 83.36 106.34
N PHE A 262 49.27 83.40 105.53
CA PHE A 262 50.51 84.10 105.88
C PHE A 262 50.28 85.60 106.09
N ILE A 263 49.60 86.28 105.18
CA ILE A 263 49.29 87.72 105.28
C ILE A 263 48.45 87.97 106.54
N SER A 264 47.45 87.14 106.81
CA SER A 264 46.62 87.25 108.02
C SER A 264 47.46 87.09 109.29
N SER A 265 48.36 86.11 109.33
CA SER A 265 49.27 85.92 110.47
C SER A 265 50.23 87.11 110.68
N SER A 266 50.72 87.71 109.59
CA SER A 266 51.57 88.92 109.61
C SER A 266 50.79 90.14 110.09
N LYS A 267 49.54 90.33 109.64
CA LYS A 267 48.66 91.41 110.11
C LYS A 267 48.38 91.28 111.61
N MET A 268 48.12 90.07 112.10
CA MET A 268 47.96 89.82 113.55
C MET A 268 49.24 90.16 114.34
N HIS A 269 50.42 89.88 113.79
CA HIS A 269 51.69 90.32 114.38
C HIS A 269 51.86 91.84 114.36
N GLU A 270 51.51 92.49 113.25
CA GLU A 270 51.56 93.95 113.13
C GLU A 270 50.61 94.62 114.14
N GLU A 271 49.38 94.14 114.27
CA GLU A 271 48.42 94.59 115.27
C GLU A 271 48.95 94.41 116.70
N GLN A 272 49.62 93.28 116.98
CA GLN A 272 50.25 93.03 118.28
C GLN A 272 51.39 94.02 118.55
N LEU A 273 52.23 94.31 117.55
CA LEU A 273 53.28 95.31 117.65
C LEU A 273 52.72 96.73 117.81
N GLN A 274 51.64 97.07 117.10
CA GLN A 274 50.94 98.34 117.27
C GLN A 274 50.36 98.49 118.68
N LYS A 275 49.80 97.43 119.27
CA LYS A 275 49.35 97.42 120.68
C LYS A 275 50.50 97.67 121.65
N GLU A 276 51.64 97.00 121.48
CA GLU A 276 52.83 97.24 122.31
C GLU A 276 53.40 98.66 122.10
N LEU A 277 53.43 99.16 120.87
CA LEU A 277 53.81 100.55 120.58
C LEU A 277 52.87 101.54 121.25
N ALA A 278 51.55 101.33 121.19
CA ALA A 278 50.57 102.18 121.86
C ALA A 278 50.78 102.17 123.38
N ARG A 279 51.01 101.00 123.97
CA ARG A 279 51.35 100.86 125.40
C ARG A 279 52.63 101.60 125.75
N VAL A 280 53.70 101.44 124.97
CA VAL A 280 54.97 102.18 125.19
C VAL A 280 54.76 103.68 125.02
N THR A 281 54.01 104.11 124.00
CA THR A 281 53.69 105.51 123.75
C THR A 281 52.87 106.10 124.89
N GLU A 282 51.93 105.36 125.47
CA GLU A 282 51.18 105.76 126.66
C GLU A 282 52.11 105.89 127.89
N THR A 283 53.03 104.95 128.08
CA THR A 283 54.04 105.07 129.15
C THR A 283 55.01 106.23 128.93
N LEU A 284 55.32 106.57 127.68
CA LEU A 284 56.12 107.74 127.33
C LEU A 284 55.29 109.01 127.56
N HIS A 285 54.03 109.04 127.15
CA HIS A 285 53.14 110.19 127.33
C HIS A 285 52.87 110.47 128.80
N THR A 286 52.72 109.46 129.66
CA THR A 286 52.64 109.65 131.11
C THR A 286 53.94 110.21 131.69
N LYS A 287 55.11 109.77 131.19
CA LYS A 287 56.40 110.38 131.54
C LYS A 287 56.54 111.81 131.04
N GLU A 288 56.08 112.10 129.82
CA GLU A 288 56.04 113.46 129.26
C GLU A 288 55.02 114.34 129.97
N GLN A 289 53.90 113.80 130.47
CA GLN A 289 52.98 114.53 131.34
C GLN A 289 53.61 114.80 132.70
N LEU A 290 54.51 113.93 133.18
CA LEU A 290 55.31 114.17 134.38
C LEU A 290 56.37 115.27 134.12
N VAL A 291 57.03 115.24 132.96
CA VAL A 291 57.95 116.30 132.49
C VAL A 291 57.18 117.61 132.29
N ARG A 292 56.02 117.58 131.63
CA ARG A 292 55.10 118.72 131.50
C ARG A 292 54.57 119.18 132.85
N SER A 293 54.33 118.32 133.83
CA SER A 293 53.97 118.73 135.22
C SER A 293 55.13 119.37 135.98
N LEU A 294 56.38 119.06 135.60
CA LEU A 294 57.58 119.74 136.09
C LEU A 294 57.81 121.08 135.35
N GLU A 295 57.41 121.17 134.08
CA GLU A 295 57.46 122.38 133.24
C GLU A 295 56.27 123.34 133.51
N ASP A 296 55.11 122.82 133.96
CA ASP A 296 53.85 123.55 134.23
C ASP A 296 53.85 124.29 135.59
N CYS A 297 54.94 124.19 136.38
CA CYS A 297 55.25 125.15 137.45
C CYS A 297 55.80 126.49 136.91
N LEU A 298 55.98 126.67 135.59
CA LEU A 298 56.58 127.87 134.98
C LEU A 298 55.84 128.41 133.74
N HIS A 299 54.59 128.86 133.96
CA HIS A 299 53.81 129.82 133.16
C HIS A 299 52.76 129.24 132.21
N GLY A 300 51.49 129.50 132.55
CA GLY A 300 50.34 129.30 131.68
C GLY A 300 49.91 130.57 130.92
N LYS A 301 49.58 130.41 129.63
CA LYS A 301 48.30 130.88 129.04
C LYS A 301 48.14 130.48 127.54
N ARG A 302 46.98 129.86 127.30
CA ARG A 302 46.00 130.04 126.19
C ARG A 302 46.15 129.35 124.81
N LEU A 303 45.04 128.62 124.52
CA LEU A 303 44.25 128.46 123.27
C LEU A 303 44.86 127.66 122.10
N SER A 304 44.05 126.78 121.48
CA SER A 304 43.57 126.91 120.07
C SER A 304 42.58 125.74 119.70
N PRO A 305 42.12 125.51 118.45
CA PRO A 305 40.70 125.49 118.07
C PRO A 305 40.23 124.20 117.35
N GLN A 306 39.01 124.23 116.81
CA GLN A 306 38.51 123.59 115.55
C GLN A 306 38.76 122.08 115.32
N GLY A 307 37.77 121.22 115.08
CA GLY A 307 36.47 121.44 114.43
C GLY A 307 36.59 121.30 112.90
N ALA A 308 36.67 120.06 112.39
CA ALA A 308 36.53 119.71 110.97
C ALA A 308 35.85 118.34 110.81
N GLU A 309 34.52 118.34 110.86
CA GLU A 309 33.68 117.14 110.75
C GLU A 309 32.54 117.30 109.72
N LEU A 310 32.67 118.21 108.76
CA LEU A 310 31.64 118.43 107.72
C LEU A 310 32.09 118.12 106.28
N GLU A 311 33.38 117.85 106.04
CA GLU A 311 33.91 117.50 104.70
C GLU A 311 34.01 115.98 104.47
N ARG A 312 34.09 115.18 105.54
CA ARG A 312 34.06 113.69 105.48
C ARG A 312 32.68 113.15 105.11
N VAL A 313 31.61 113.81 105.54
CA VAL A 313 30.23 113.34 105.35
C VAL A 313 29.73 113.57 103.91
N LEU A 314 30.22 114.62 103.23
CA LEU A 314 29.85 114.90 101.84
C LEU A 314 30.55 113.96 100.84
N LEU A 315 31.82 113.62 101.05
CA LEU A 315 32.53 112.64 100.21
C LEU A 315 32.03 111.20 100.41
N GLN A 316 31.51 110.88 101.59
CA GLN A 316 30.94 109.56 101.90
C GLN A 316 29.54 109.36 101.28
N LEU A 317 28.79 110.46 101.08
CA LEU A 317 27.49 110.44 100.40
C LEU A 317 27.64 110.35 98.86
N ASP A 318 28.62 111.03 98.27
CA ASP A 318 28.92 110.95 96.83
C ASP A 318 29.43 109.56 96.40
N LEU A 319 30.21 108.88 97.26
CA LEU A 319 30.64 107.49 97.03
C LEU A 319 29.47 106.50 97.14
N ALA A 320 28.54 106.71 98.07
CA ALA A 320 27.36 105.87 98.22
C ALA A 320 26.42 106.01 97.02
N HIS A 321 26.24 107.23 96.49
CA HIS A 321 25.38 107.47 95.32
C HIS A 321 25.92 106.82 94.04
N LYS A 322 27.24 106.90 93.80
CA LYS A 322 27.90 106.21 92.68
C LYS A 322 27.82 104.68 92.79
N ASN A 323 27.88 104.14 94.00
CA ASN A 323 27.71 102.71 94.24
C ASN A 323 26.26 102.25 93.97
N GLU A 324 25.28 103.07 94.33
CA GLU A 324 23.87 102.80 94.03
C GLU A 324 23.59 102.80 92.52
N GLU A 325 24.12 103.77 91.78
CA GLU A 325 24.02 103.84 90.31
C GLU A 325 24.71 102.64 89.63
N HIS A 326 25.86 102.20 90.15
CA HIS A 326 26.53 100.99 89.66
C HIS A 326 25.71 99.71 89.92
N LEU A 327 25.10 99.57 91.10
CA LEU A 327 24.25 98.42 91.41
C LEU A 327 22.98 98.40 90.55
N GLN A 328 22.37 99.56 90.28
CA GLN A 328 21.21 99.65 89.39
C GLN A 328 21.55 99.27 87.94
N SER A 329 22.72 99.71 87.43
CA SER A 329 23.18 99.33 86.09
C SER A 329 23.53 97.83 85.99
N GLU A 330 24.13 97.24 87.02
CA GLU A 330 24.37 95.80 87.09
C GLU A 330 23.07 94.99 87.18
N MET A 331 22.08 95.45 87.96
CA MET A 331 20.76 94.82 88.00
C MET A 331 20.09 94.83 86.63
N ALA A 332 20.07 95.97 85.93
CA ALA A 332 19.51 96.07 84.59
C ALA A 332 20.23 95.16 83.58
N ARG A 333 21.57 95.04 83.69
CA ARG A 333 22.37 94.14 82.86
C ARG A 333 22.04 92.67 83.14
N LEU A 334 21.92 92.29 84.42
CA LEU A 334 21.57 90.92 84.83
C LEU A 334 20.14 90.54 84.42
N GLU A 335 19.19 91.45 84.54
CA GLU A 335 17.81 91.26 84.09
C GLU A 335 17.75 91.04 82.57
N SER A 336 18.49 91.85 81.80
CA SER A 336 18.62 91.67 80.35
C SER A 336 19.29 90.34 79.97
N CYS A 337 20.38 89.97 80.66
CA CYS A 337 21.04 88.68 80.47
C CYS A 337 20.10 87.50 80.80
N LEU A 338 19.33 87.59 81.90
CA LEU A 338 18.35 86.58 82.30
C LEU A 338 17.21 86.47 81.28
N GLY A 339 16.68 87.59 80.80
CA GLY A 339 15.69 87.62 79.73
C GLY A 339 16.17 86.90 78.48
N SER A 340 17.39 87.22 78.00
CA SER A 340 17.98 86.57 76.84
C SER A 340 18.26 85.08 77.04
N ALA A 341 18.56 84.64 78.27
CA ALA A 341 18.78 83.25 78.60
C ALA A 341 17.46 82.47 78.66
N ASN A 342 16.40 83.09 79.17
CA ASN A 342 15.06 82.52 79.19
C ASN A 342 14.48 82.38 77.78
N GLU A 343 14.65 83.39 76.92
CA GLU A 343 14.26 83.34 75.51
C GLU A 343 14.93 82.16 74.77
N ARG A 344 16.24 81.98 74.99
CA ARG A 344 17.00 80.85 74.44
C ARG A 344 16.54 79.50 74.99
N CYS A 345 16.17 79.44 76.27
CA CYS A 345 15.64 78.21 76.88
C CYS A 345 14.31 77.80 76.25
N ILE A 346 13.41 78.76 76.01
CA ILE A 346 12.13 78.53 75.34
C ILE A 346 12.36 78.04 73.91
N GLN A 347 13.20 78.72 73.14
CA GLN A 347 13.54 78.33 71.76
C GLN A 347 14.12 76.90 71.68
N LEU A 348 15.04 76.56 72.58
CA LEU A 348 15.60 75.20 72.66
C LEU A 348 14.55 74.18 73.06
N SER A 349 13.64 74.52 73.97
CA SER A 349 12.54 73.63 74.37
C SER A 349 11.58 73.36 73.21
N GLU A 350 11.24 74.38 72.41
CA GLU A 350 10.39 74.25 71.23
C GLU A 350 11.05 73.37 70.16
N GLU A 351 12.33 73.61 69.86
CA GLU A 351 13.08 72.77 68.90
C GLU A 351 13.17 71.31 69.40
N LEU A 352 13.42 71.08 70.70
CA LEU A 352 13.39 69.73 71.27
C LEU A 352 12.03 69.06 71.09
N THR A 353 10.92 69.78 71.33
CA THR A 353 9.58 69.20 71.12
C THR A 353 9.30 68.88 69.65
N LYS A 354 9.82 69.70 68.73
CA LYS A 354 9.72 69.44 67.29
C LYS A 354 10.52 68.19 66.89
N ARG A 355 11.76 68.08 67.35
CA ARG A 355 12.62 66.90 67.13
C ARG A 355 12.01 65.62 67.70
N LEU A 356 11.38 65.69 68.87
CA LEU A 356 10.67 64.54 69.45
C LEU A 356 9.47 64.09 68.59
N LYS A 357 8.75 65.02 67.95
CA LYS A 357 7.66 64.68 67.02
C LYS A 357 8.18 64.04 65.74
N GLU A 358 9.26 64.58 65.17
CA GLU A 358 9.92 64.03 63.97
C GLU A 358 10.44 62.61 64.22
N LEU A 359 11.10 62.37 65.37
CA LEU A 359 11.56 61.04 65.75
C LEU A 359 10.40 60.04 65.88
N ARG A 360 9.29 60.45 66.51
CA ARG A 360 8.11 59.58 66.63
C ARG A 360 7.52 59.22 65.27
N GLN A 361 7.47 60.17 64.34
CA GLN A 361 6.99 59.92 62.98
C GLN A 361 7.90 58.93 62.23
N MET A 362 9.23 59.09 62.37
CA MET A 362 10.20 58.16 61.79
C MET A 362 10.10 56.76 62.39
N GLU A 363 9.89 56.65 63.71
CA GLU A 363 9.66 55.36 64.38
C GLU A 363 8.41 54.66 63.85
N GLU A 364 7.31 55.39 63.65
CA GLU A 364 6.07 54.83 63.11
C GLU A 364 6.25 54.34 61.66
N GLN A 365 6.93 55.13 60.82
CA GLN A 365 7.27 54.72 59.46
C GLN A 365 8.18 53.49 59.43
N HIS A 366 9.16 53.42 60.33
CA HIS A 366 10.01 52.24 60.47
C HIS A 366 9.21 51.01 60.92
N CYS A 367 8.27 51.17 61.85
CA CYS A 367 7.35 50.11 62.26
C CYS A 367 6.47 49.61 61.10
N GLN A 368 5.96 50.53 60.26
CA GLN A 368 5.17 50.19 59.07
C GLN A 368 6.02 49.42 58.04
N SER A 369 7.20 49.94 57.68
CA SER A 369 8.13 49.28 56.77
C SER A 369 8.53 47.88 57.27
N LYS A 370 8.79 47.74 58.58
CA LYS A 370 9.08 46.45 59.19
C LYS A 370 7.92 45.46 59.07
N ALA A 371 6.67 45.92 59.20
CA ALA A 371 5.49 45.09 59.04
C ALA A 371 5.29 44.65 57.57
N GLU A 372 5.53 45.55 56.61
CA GLU A 372 5.50 45.24 55.17
C GLU A 372 6.59 44.24 54.79
N MET A 373 7.81 44.44 55.28
CA MET A 373 8.92 43.50 55.08
C MET A 373 8.56 42.10 55.63
N LYS A 374 7.87 42.03 56.77
CA LYS A 374 7.39 40.76 57.32
C LYS A 374 6.34 40.11 56.41
N LYS A 375 5.37 40.88 55.89
CA LYS A 375 4.36 40.38 54.93
C LYS A 375 5.00 39.86 53.64
N LEU A 376 5.96 40.59 53.08
CA LEU A 376 6.67 40.19 51.86
C LEU A 376 7.49 38.91 52.08
N LYS A 377 8.17 38.78 53.23
CA LYS A 377 8.88 37.55 53.60
C LYS A 377 7.93 36.35 53.73
N GLU A 378 6.77 36.54 54.34
CA GLU A 378 5.75 35.49 54.46
C GLU A 378 5.18 35.09 53.08
N GLN A 379 4.97 36.06 52.18
CA GLN A 379 4.54 35.79 50.81
C GLN A 379 5.59 35.01 50.01
N LEU A 380 6.86 35.42 50.07
CA LEU A 380 7.96 34.71 49.43
C LEU A 380 8.06 33.27 49.93
N SER A 381 8.00 33.05 51.25
CA SER A 381 8.02 31.71 51.83
C SER A 381 6.85 30.83 51.35
N ARG A 382 5.65 31.40 51.17
CA ARG A 382 4.50 30.67 50.60
C ARG A 382 4.75 30.29 49.14
N ILE A 383 5.27 31.21 48.33
CA ILE A 383 5.58 30.96 46.92
C ILE A 383 6.70 29.91 46.79
N GLU A 384 7.74 29.99 47.60
CA GLU A 384 8.81 28.98 47.65
C GLU A 384 8.25 27.60 48.04
N GLN A 385 7.34 27.54 49.00
CA GLN A 385 6.73 26.28 49.40
C GLN A 385 5.85 25.67 48.30
N THR A 386 5.03 26.49 47.61
CA THR A 386 4.22 26.01 46.49
C THR A 386 5.11 25.56 45.33
N HIS A 387 6.13 26.35 44.98
CA HIS A 387 7.07 26.00 43.92
C HIS A 387 7.84 24.72 44.23
N ASN A 388 8.32 24.54 45.47
CA ASN A 388 8.96 23.29 45.89
C ASN A 388 8.01 22.09 45.80
N SER A 389 6.72 22.27 46.12
CA SER A 389 5.74 21.19 45.99
C SER A 389 5.47 20.81 44.53
N GLU A 390 5.46 21.79 43.61
CA GLU A 390 5.31 21.57 42.17
C GLU A 390 6.55 20.88 41.60
N LEU A 391 7.76 21.32 41.97
CA LEU A 391 9.02 20.69 41.57
C LEU A 391 9.11 19.23 42.03
N GLU A 392 8.70 18.94 43.26
CA GLU A 392 8.64 17.56 43.75
C GLU A 392 7.57 16.74 43.02
N GLY A 393 6.46 17.37 42.60
CA GLY A 393 5.47 16.76 41.71
C GLY A 393 6.07 16.37 40.36
N MET A 394 6.73 17.31 39.68
CA MET A 394 7.40 17.08 38.40
C MET A 394 8.51 16.01 38.51
N LYS A 395 9.29 16.04 39.58
CA LYS A 395 10.35 15.05 39.83
C LYS A 395 9.79 13.63 39.99
N LYS A 396 8.64 13.48 40.66
CA LYS A 396 7.93 12.20 40.77
C LYS A 396 7.41 11.74 39.41
N GLU A 397 6.83 12.63 38.63
CA GLU A 397 6.33 12.32 37.28
C GLU A 397 7.48 11.90 36.34
N ILE A 398 8.60 12.63 36.35
CA ILE A 398 9.81 12.27 35.60
C ILE A 398 10.32 10.88 36.02
N SER A 399 10.35 10.60 37.32
CA SER A 399 10.79 9.29 37.83
C SER A 399 9.86 8.16 37.37
N GLN A 400 8.55 8.40 37.38
CA GLN A 400 7.54 7.45 36.90
C GLN A 400 7.66 7.22 35.39
N LEU A 401 7.75 8.29 34.59
CA LEU A 401 7.91 8.19 33.13
C LEU A 401 9.23 7.49 32.76
N THR A 402 10.30 7.74 33.50
CA THR A 402 11.58 7.05 33.31
C THR A 402 11.46 5.55 33.60
N GLN A 403 10.74 5.17 34.65
CA GLN A 403 10.47 3.77 34.96
C GLN A 403 9.61 3.10 33.88
N GLU A 404 8.54 3.77 33.43
CA GLU A 404 7.68 3.25 32.36
C GLU A 404 8.43 3.06 31.05
N LEU A 405 9.31 4.00 30.70
CA LEU A 405 10.17 3.89 29.52
C LEU A 405 11.09 2.67 29.63
N HIS A 406 11.77 2.51 30.76
CA HIS A 406 12.63 1.35 30.99
C HIS A 406 11.84 0.02 30.91
N GLN A 407 10.62 0.00 31.43
CA GLN A 407 9.72 -1.16 31.33
C GLN A 407 9.36 -1.46 29.87
N ARG A 408 9.07 -0.43 29.06
CA ARG A 408 8.78 -0.58 27.62
C ARG A 408 9.99 -1.11 26.87
N ASP A 409 11.19 -0.60 27.15
CA ASP A 409 12.42 -1.06 26.51
C ASP A 409 12.69 -2.55 26.80
N ILE A 410 12.45 -3.00 28.03
CA ILE A 410 12.54 -4.42 28.40
C ILE A 410 11.54 -5.26 27.59
N VAL A 411 10.29 -4.78 27.46
CA VAL A 411 9.24 -5.48 26.68
C VAL A 411 9.60 -5.55 25.20
N ILE A 412 10.10 -4.45 24.62
CA ILE A 412 10.52 -4.38 23.22
C ILE A 412 11.70 -5.32 22.98
N ALA A 413 12.71 -5.32 23.85
CA ALA A 413 13.86 -6.22 23.75
C ALA A 413 13.41 -7.70 23.80
N SER A 414 12.50 -8.03 24.73
CA SER A 414 11.95 -9.38 24.87
C SER A 414 11.13 -9.81 23.64
N ALA A 415 10.27 -8.93 23.13
CA ALA A 415 9.48 -9.18 21.93
C ALA A 415 10.35 -9.30 20.68
N SER A 416 11.40 -8.47 20.56
CA SER A 416 12.37 -8.52 19.46
C SER A 416 13.16 -9.82 19.48
N GLY A 417 13.59 -10.29 20.66
CA GLY A 417 14.23 -11.60 20.84
C GLY A 417 13.31 -12.74 20.39
N SER A 418 12.06 -12.76 20.86
CA SER A 418 11.08 -13.78 20.44
C SER A 418 10.77 -13.73 18.94
N THR A 419 10.77 -12.53 18.33
CA THR A 419 10.52 -12.36 16.89
C THR A 419 11.71 -12.87 16.08
N SER A 420 12.94 -12.53 16.47
CA SER A 420 14.17 -13.05 15.87
C SER A 420 14.23 -14.59 15.94
N ASP A 421 13.89 -15.18 17.09
CA ASP A 421 13.83 -16.64 17.23
C ASP A 421 12.79 -17.27 16.31
N MET A 422 11.64 -16.62 16.14
CA MET A 422 10.60 -17.07 15.20
C MET A 422 11.07 -16.97 13.74
N GLU A 423 11.70 -15.86 13.36
CA GLU A 423 12.28 -15.68 12.03
C GLU A 423 13.34 -16.74 11.73
N GLN A 424 14.23 -17.03 12.69
CA GLN A 424 15.23 -18.08 12.54
C GLN A 424 14.58 -19.47 12.37
N ARG A 425 13.53 -19.77 13.15
CA ARG A 425 12.74 -21.01 12.99
C ARG A 425 12.13 -21.11 11.60
N LEU A 426 11.51 -20.04 11.10
CA LEU A 426 10.91 -20.01 9.76
C LEU A 426 11.96 -20.18 8.65
N ARG A 427 13.12 -19.51 8.77
CA ARG A 427 14.24 -19.68 7.81
C ARG A 427 14.71 -21.13 7.76
N MET A 428 14.90 -21.77 8.91
CA MET A 428 15.27 -23.20 8.95
C MET A 428 14.20 -24.11 8.34
N GLU A 429 12.92 -23.79 8.49
CA GLU A 429 11.82 -24.55 7.87
C GLU A 429 11.78 -24.37 6.35
N ILE A 430 12.01 -23.15 5.86
CA ILE A 430 12.14 -22.86 4.42
C ILE A 430 13.31 -23.64 3.83
N GLU A 431 14.49 -23.56 4.43
CA GLU A 431 15.67 -24.32 3.96
C GLU A 431 15.41 -25.83 3.96
N ARG A 432 14.68 -26.34 4.96
CA ARG A 432 14.29 -27.75 5.01
C ARG A 432 13.32 -28.11 3.88
N ALA A 433 12.33 -27.25 3.60
CA ALA A 433 11.39 -27.43 2.50
C ALA A 433 12.10 -27.37 1.13
N GLU A 434 13.04 -26.45 0.94
CA GLU A 434 13.86 -26.33 -0.25
C GLU A 434 14.74 -27.58 -0.46
N ARG A 435 15.40 -28.06 0.60
CA ARG A 435 16.17 -29.32 0.55
C ARG A 435 15.31 -30.51 0.11
N LYS A 436 14.10 -30.64 0.70
CA LYS A 436 13.13 -31.68 0.28
C LYS A 436 12.71 -31.51 -1.18
N ALA A 437 12.45 -30.29 -1.65
CA ALA A 437 12.08 -30.02 -3.03
C ALA A 437 13.21 -30.34 -4.02
N VAL A 438 14.47 -30.07 -3.66
CA VAL A 438 15.65 -30.46 -4.46
C VAL A 438 15.78 -31.98 -4.49
N GLU A 439 15.58 -32.66 -3.36
CA GLU A 439 15.61 -34.13 -3.30
C GLU A 439 14.52 -34.77 -4.18
N HIS A 440 13.29 -34.24 -4.15
CA HIS A 440 12.21 -34.67 -5.06
C HIS A 440 12.59 -34.45 -6.53
N ARG A 441 13.11 -33.27 -6.88
CA ARG A 441 13.59 -33.00 -8.26
C ARG A 441 14.72 -33.95 -8.69
N ALA A 442 15.63 -34.31 -7.79
CA ALA A 442 16.69 -35.27 -8.07
C ALA A 442 16.14 -36.68 -8.35
N LYS A 443 15.07 -37.09 -7.65
CA LYS A 443 14.38 -38.38 -7.88
C LYS A 443 13.58 -38.38 -9.20
N ASP A 444 13.02 -37.25 -9.60
CA ASP A 444 12.25 -37.13 -10.84
C ASP A 444 13.13 -37.09 -12.11
N ASN A 445 14.40 -36.66 -12.01
CA ASN A 445 15.31 -36.57 -13.15
C ASN A 445 15.61 -37.93 -13.83
N PRO A 446 15.95 -39.02 -13.12
CA PRO A 446 16.09 -40.35 -13.71
C PRO A 446 14.81 -40.85 -14.39
N LEU A 447 13.65 -40.53 -13.82
CA LEU A 447 12.36 -40.92 -14.39
C LEU A 447 12.09 -40.18 -15.71
N ARG A 448 12.37 -38.87 -15.76
CA ARG A 448 12.33 -38.08 -17.00
C ARG A 448 13.30 -38.61 -18.05
N HIS A 449 14.54 -38.89 -17.68
CA HIS A 449 15.53 -39.46 -18.61
C HIS A 449 15.07 -40.80 -19.17
N LEU A 450 14.45 -41.64 -18.33
CA LEU A 450 13.90 -42.91 -18.78
C LEU A 450 12.71 -42.71 -19.73
N GLN A 451 11.76 -41.83 -19.41
CA GLN A 451 10.64 -41.47 -20.30
C GLN A 451 11.13 -40.94 -21.66
N GLU A 452 12.14 -40.07 -21.65
CA GLU A 452 12.72 -39.52 -22.87
C GLU A 452 13.44 -40.59 -23.70
N SER A 453 14.10 -41.55 -23.05
CA SER A 453 14.70 -42.70 -23.73
C SER A 453 13.65 -43.63 -24.37
N TYR A 454 12.52 -43.85 -23.69
CA TYR A 454 11.40 -44.61 -24.23
C TYR A 454 10.77 -43.89 -25.42
N ALA A 455 10.53 -42.57 -25.31
CA ALA A 455 9.99 -41.78 -26.40
C ALA A 455 10.90 -41.79 -27.65
N LYS A 456 12.22 -41.70 -27.46
CA LYS A 456 13.20 -41.83 -28.54
C LYS A 456 13.12 -43.20 -29.22
N ALA A 457 13.11 -44.28 -28.44
CA ALA A 457 12.98 -45.64 -28.98
C ALA A 457 11.66 -45.84 -29.75
N LEU A 458 10.55 -45.28 -29.23
CA LEU A 458 9.24 -45.36 -29.87
C LEU A 458 9.22 -44.64 -31.22
N ASN A 459 9.80 -43.44 -31.29
CA ASN A 459 9.94 -42.70 -32.55
C ASN A 459 10.83 -43.44 -33.58
N THR A 460 11.92 -44.07 -33.13
CA THR A 460 12.76 -44.89 -34.01
C THR A 460 11.97 -46.07 -34.58
N LEU A 461 11.27 -46.82 -33.71
CA LEU A 461 10.43 -47.94 -34.14
C LEU A 461 9.30 -47.50 -35.08
N GLU A 462 8.67 -46.35 -34.83
CA GLU A 462 7.66 -45.80 -35.74
C GLU A 462 8.26 -45.46 -37.11
N SER A 463 9.46 -44.87 -37.15
CA SER A 463 10.14 -44.55 -38.40
C SER A 463 10.55 -45.81 -39.19
N GLU A 464 11.01 -46.84 -38.49
CA GLU A 464 11.34 -48.16 -39.07
C GLU A 464 10.07 -48.83 -39.60
N ASN A 465 8.96 -48.77 -38.85
CA ASN A 465 7.68 -49.34 -39.30
C ASN A 465 7.15 -48.62 -40.54
N GLN A 466 7.24 -47.29 -40.59
CA GLN A 466 6.92 -46.51 -41.79
C GLN A 466 7.83 -46.84 -42.98
N GLN A 467 9.11 -47.14 -42.72
CA GLN A 467 10.05 -47.58 -43.76
C GLN A 467 9.67 -48.97 -44.29
N LEU A 468 9.43 -49.94 -43.41
CA LEU A 468 9.01 -51.28 -43.80
C LEU A 468 7.68 -51.28 -44.55
N GLN A 469 6.73 -50.42 -44.19
CA GLN A 469 5.49 -50.25 -44.93
C GLN A 469 5.73 -49.72 -46.35
N ARG A 470 6.68 -48.80 -46.54
CA ARG A 470 7.08 -48.29 -47.87
C ARG A 470 7.75 -49.38 -48.70
N ASP A 471 8.68 -50.12 -48.10
CA ASP A 471 9.39 -51.21 -48.78
C ASP A 471 8.44 -52.35 -49.18
N LEU A 472 7.46 -52.68 -48.33
CA LEU A 472 6.39 -53.64 -48.65
C LEU A 472 5.50 -53.15 -49.80
N ALA A 473 5.15 -51.86 -49.84
CA ALA A 473 4.39 -51.28 -50.95
C ALA A 473 5.19 -51.33 -52.26
N GLU A 474 6.49 -51.05 -52.21
CA GLU A 474 7.39 -51.14 -53.35
C GLU A 474 7.55 -52.57 -53.85
N ALA A 475 7.74 -53.54 -52.94
CA ALA A 475 7.81 -54.96 -53.28
C ALA A 475 6.51 -55.46 -53.92
N ARG A 476 5.34 -55.02 -53.42
CA ARG A 476 4.04 -55.31 -54.03
C ARG A 476 3.94 -54.74 -55.43
N ALA A 477 4.32 -53.48 -55.64
CA ALA A 477 4.31 -52.86 -56.97
C ALA A 477 5.25 -53.58 -57.96
N LYS A 478 6.44 -54.02 -57.51
CA LYS A 478 7.37 -54.81 -58.33
C LYS A 478 6.81 -56.19 -58.68
N LEU A 479 6.15 -56.85 -57.74
CA LEU A 479 5.44 -58.11 -57.98
C LEU A 479 4.33 -57.93 -59.01
N GLU A 480 3.53 -56.87 -58.87
CA GLU A 480 2.42 -56.54 -59.77
C GLU A 480 2.89 -56.28 -61.21
N LEU A 481 4.01 -55.58 -61.38
CA LEU A 481 4.68 -55.42 -62.67
C LEU A 481 5.20 -56.75 -63.25
N SER A 482 5.78 -57.62 -62.41
CA SER A 482 6.27 -58.92 -62.86
C SER A 482 5.13 -59.87 -63.25
N THR A 483 3.97 -59.80 -62.58
CA THR A 483 2.76 -60.54 -62.97
C THR A 483 2.19 -60.00 -64.28
N GLN A 484 2.15 -58.68 -64.47
CA GLN A 484 1.72 -58.05 -65.73
C GLN A 484 2.60 -58.49 -66.92
N ASP A 485 3.93 -58.54 -66.72
CA ASP A 485 4.89 -59.02 -67.72
C ASP A 485 4.71 -60.51 -68.06
N SER A 486 4.34 -61.34 -67.07
CA SER A 486 4.01 -62.75 -67.33
C SER A 486 2.69 -62.90 -68.09
N GLU A 487 1.67 -62.11 -67.75
CA GLU A 487 0.39 -62.10 -68.46
C GLU A 487 0.53 -61.61 -69.90
N ASP A 488 1.38 -60.61 -70.17
CA ASP A 488 1.64 -60.11 -71.53
C ASP A 488 2.48 -61.09 -72.36
N LYS A 489 3.36 -61.88 -71.73
CA LYS A 489 4.03 -63.02 -72.38
C LYS A 489 3.03 -64.12 -72.72
N ASP A 490 2.11 -64.45 -71.82
CA ASP A 490 1.07 -65.46 -72.06
C ASP A 490 0.11 -65.04 -73.19
N LYS A 491 -0.27 -63.75 -73.25
CA LYS A 491 -1.04 -63.19 -74.38
C LYS A 491 -0.30 -63.29 -75.71
N LYS A 492 1.02 -63.05 -75.73
CA LYS A 492 1.87 -63.22 -76.93
C LYS A 492 1.91 -64.66 -77.42
N VAL A 493 2.02 -65.63 -76.50
CA VAL A 493 2.00 -67.07 -76.83
C VAL A 493 0.64 -67.50 -77.40
N VAL A 494 -0.47 -67.00 -76.84
CA VAL A 494 -1.82 -67.26 -77.33
C VAL A 494 -2.04 -66.67 -78.75
N GLN A 495 -1.53 -65.47 -79.02
CA GLN A 495 -1.57 -64.87 -80.37
C GLN A 495 -0.77 -65.70 -81.40
N GLN A 496 0.37 -66.27 -81.00
CA GLN A 496 1.22 -67.09 -81.86
C GLN A 496 0.57 -68.46 -82.17
N MET A 497 -0.15 -69.03 -81.22
CA MET A 497 -0.94 -70.26 -81.39
C MET A 497 -2.19 -70.05 -82.26
N SER A 498 -2.78 -68.86 -82.22
CA SER A 498 -3.86 -68.43 -83.13
C SER A 498 -3.39 -68.36 -84.59
N ASN A 499 -2.23 -67.76 -84.84
CA ASN A 499 -1.70 -67.62 -86.20
C ASN A 499 -1.29 -68.97 -86.83
N LYS A 500 -0.75 -69.92 -86.04
CA LYS A 500 -0.47 -71.29 -86.50
C LYS A 500 -1.74 -72.12 -86.78
N ARG A 501 -2.89 -71.77 -86.20
CA ARG A 501 -4.17 -72.48 -86.41
C ARG A 501 -4.84 -72.11 -87.74
N ILE A 502 -4.41 -71.04 -88.39
CA ILE A 502 -4.93 -70.60 -89.71
C ILE A 502 -4.13 -71.26 -90.86
N GLU A 503 -2.87 -71.66 -90.64
CA GLU A 503 -2.02 -72.32 -91.66
C GLU A 503 -2.24 -73.85 -91.79
N ILE A 504 -2.97 -74.51 -90.89
CA ILE A 504 -3.16 -75.99 -90.87
C ILE A 504 -4.64 -76.35 -91.10
N LYS A 505 -5.34 -75.58 -91.95
CA LYS A 505 -6.77 -75.79 -92.27
C LYS A 505 -7.05 -76.10 -93.74
N ASP A 506 -6.01 -76.45 -94.50
CA ASP A 506 -6.11 -77.05 -95.83
C ASP A 506 -5.39 -78.41 -95.81
N VAL A 507 -6.07 -79.44 -96.33
CA VAL A 507 -5.69 -80.87 -96.40
C VAL A 507 -6.14 -81.71 -95.19
N GLU A 508 -7.46 -81.88 -95.11
CA GLU A 508 -8.16 -83.04 -94.54
C GLU A 508 -8.08 -84.23 -95.52
N CYS A 509 -7.73 -85.43 -95.03
CA CYS A 509 -8.55 -86.65 -95.17
C CYS A 509 -7.77 -87.89 -94.69
N GLY A 510 -8.38 -88.65 -93.78
CA GLY A 510 -7.95 -90.01 -93.45
C GLY A 510 -8.34 -90.45 -92.04
N GLY A 511 -9.61 -90.83 -91.84
CA GLY A 511 -9.97 -91.78 -90.78
C GLY A 511 -9.54 -93.21 -91.14
N PRO A 512 -9.88 -94.27 -90.36
CA PRO A 512 -10.86 -94.30 -89.27
C PRO A 512 -10.42 -95.12 -88.01
N GLN A 513 -11.36 -95.22 -87.05
CA GLN A 513 -11.37 -95.88 -85.73
C GLN A 513 -11.00 -97.39 -85.80
N GLU A 514 -10.47 -98.04 -84.75
CA GLU A 514 -11.10 -98.49 -83.48
C GLU A 514 -10.08 -99.38 -82.68
N PRO A 515 -10.36 -99.95 -81.48
CA PRO A 515 -11.35 -99.61 -80.46
C PRO A 515 -10.77 -99.51 -79.02
N GLN A 516 -11.50 -98.77 -78.20
CA GLN A 516 -11.35 -98.71 -76.74
C GLN A 516 -11.86 -99.99 -76.08
N HIS A 517 -10.98 -100.86 -75.62
CA HIS A 517 -11.34 -101.88 -74.61
C HIS A 517 -10.22 -102.20 -73.59
N LYS A 518 -8.97 -101.76 -73.82
CA LYS A 518 -7.85 -101.98 -72.89
C LYS A 518 -7.59 -100.87 -71.86
N ARG A 519 -8.09 -99.64 -72.10
CA ARG A 519 -7.85 -98.49 -71.18
C ARG A 519 -8.81 -98.43 -69.97
N LYS A 520 -9.97 -99.11 -70.02
CA LYS A 520 -10.94 -99.13 -68.90
C LYS A 520 -10.66 -100.22 -67.87
N GLU A 521 -9.95 -101.29 -68.23
CA GLU A 521 -9.54 -102.38 -67.32
C GLU A 521 -8.37 -101.93 -66.41
N GLU A 522 -7.43 -101.15 -66.95
CA GLU A 522 -6.25 -100.66 -66.24
C GLU A 522 -6.59 -99.58 -65.20
N SER A 523 -7.57 -98.71 -65.46
CA SER A 523 -8.07 -97.76 -64.46
C SER A 523 -8.86 -98.41 -63.32
N ARG A 524 -9.50 -99.58 -63.53
CA ARG A 524 -10.20 -100.30 -62.45
C ARG A 524 -9.24 -101.02 -61.50
N LYS A 525 -8.12 -101.55 -62.00
CA LYS A 525 -7.09 -102.19 -61.17
C LYS A 525 -6.28 -101.19 -60.32
N LEU A 526 -6.02 -100.00 -60.85
CA LEU A 526 -5.35 -98.92 -60.09
C LEU A 526 -6.26 -98.30 -59.01
N GLN A 527 -7.57 -98.26 -59.23
CA GLN A 527 -8.53 -97.77 -58.23
C GLN A 527 -8.75 -98.77 -57.08
N ALA A 528 -8.82 -100.08 -57.37
CA ALA A 528 -8.97 -101.12 -56.34
C ALA A 528 -7.77 -101.19 -55.37
N ASN A 529 -6.54 -101.04 -55.89
CA ASN A 529 -5.33 -101.01 -55.06
C ASN A 529 -5.23 -99.75 -54.17
N PHE A 530 -5.82 -98.63 -54.59
CA PHE A 530 -5.84 -97.39 -53.81
C PHE A 530 -6.85 -97.46 -52.64
N ASP A 531 -7.97 -98.17 -52.85
CA ASP A 531 -9.00 -98.37 -51.83
C ASP A 531 -8.57 -99.42 -50.77
N GLU A 532 -7.84 -100.47 -51.17
CA GLU A 532 -7.24 -101.46 -50.23
C GLU A 532 -6.16 -100.86 -49.32
N SER A 533 -5.30 -100.00 -49.89
CA SER A 533 -4.25 -99.29 -49.12
C SER A 533 -4.81 -98.24 -48.16
N SER A 534 -5.92 -97.59 -48.55
CA SER A 534 -6.65 -96.66 -47.66
C SER A 534 -7.42 -97.35 -46.54
N GLN A 535 -7.92 -98.58 -46.75
CA GLN A 535 -8.54 -99.37 -45.67
C GLN A 535 -7.53 -99.88 -44.65
N HIS A 536 -6.34 -100.34 -45.09
CA HIS A 536 -5.26 -100.78 -44.19
C HIS A 536 -4.80 -99.65 -43.25
N HIS A 537 -4.67 -98.41 -43.76
CA HIS A 537 -4.26 -97.26 -42.94
C HIS A 537 -5.38 -96.74 -42.01
N LYS A 538 -6.64 -97.11 -42.28
CA LYS A 538 -7.79 -96.77 -41.43
C LYS A 538 -7.97 -97.76 -40.27
N GLU A 539 -7.62 -99.03 -40.47
CA GLU A 539 -7.64 -100.09 -39.45
C GLU A 539 -6.48 -99.96 -38.46
N GLU A 540 -5.30 -99.52 -38.91
CA GLU A 540 -4.11 -99.33 -38.08
C GLU A 540 -4.23 -98.09 -37.13
N LEU A 541 -4.96 -97.06 -37.55
CA LEU A 541 -5.28 -95.87 -36.74
C LEU A 541 -6.46 -96.06 -35.76
N GLN A 542 -7.27 -97.11 -35.94
CA GLN A 542 -8.30 -97.51 -34.96
C GLN A 542 -7.77 -98.47 -33.88
N GLY A 543 -6.67 -99.20 -34.14
CA GLY A 543 -6.05 -100.11 -33.17
C GLY A 543 -5.24 -99.43 -32.05
N LEU A 544 -4.70 -98.24 -32.28
CA LEU A 544 -3.83 -97.54 -31.32
C LEU A 544 -4.55 -96.54 -30.39
N LYS A 545 -5.89 -96.42 -30.48
CA LYS A 545 -6.68 -95.48 -29.68
C LYS A 545 -7.59 -96.12 -28.62
N ALA A 546 -7.43 -97.43 -28.40
CA ALA A 546 -8.25 -98.20 -27.45
C ALA A 546 -7.41 -99.08 -26.49
N GLN A 547 -6.30 -98.55 -25.96
CA GLN A 547 -5.66 -99.12 -24.76
C GLN A 547 -5.21 -97.99 -23.81
N HIS A 548 -5.94 -97.92 -22.69
CA HIS A 548 -5.53 -97.43 -21.37
C HIS A 548 -5.47 -95.91 -21.08
N LEU A 549 -6.64 -95.40 -20.66
CA LEU A 549 -6.78 -94.59 -19.44
C LEU A 549 -6.50 -95.48 -18.21
N SER A 550 -5.67 -95.02 -17.26
CA SER A 550 -5.86 -95.14 -15.78
C SER A 550 -4.54 -95.16 -14.98
N ALA A 551 -4.52 -94.32 -13.92
CA ALA A 551 -3.61 -94.27 -12.76
C ALA A 551 -2.23 -93.61 -12.99
N ALA A 552 -1.96 -92.38 -12.52
CA ALA A 552 -1.82 -91.86 -11.13
C ALA A 552 -0.39 -92.03 -10.57
N THR A 553 0.04 -91.02 -9.79
CA THR A 553 1.29 -90.91 -8.98
C THR A 553 2.58 -90.74 -9.77
N GLU A 554 3.63 -90.02 -9.36
CA GLU A 554 3.95 -89.04 -8.30
C GLU A 554 5.39 -88.56 -8.63
N THR A 555 5.75 -87.38 -8.15
CA THR A 555 7.11 -86.96 -7.70
C THR A 555 8.34 -87.04 -8.63
N ALA A 556 8.84 -85.83 -8.95
CA ALA A 556 10.13 -85.25 -8.54
C ALA A 556 11.48 -85.81 -9.03
N SER A 557 12.39 -84.83 -9.24
CA SER A 557 13.87 -84.89 -9.22
C SER A 557 14.56 -85.50 -10.46
N ALA A 558 15.68 -85.01 -10.98
CA ALA A 558 16.54 -83.86 -10.72
C ALA A 558 17.61 -83.79 -11.85
N SER A 559 18.31 -82.64 -11.96
CA SER A 559 19.74 -82.52 -12.33
C SER A 559 20.12 -82.82 -13.81
N ALA A 560 21.02 -82.12 -14.52
CA ALA A 560 21.79 -80.90 -14.32
C ALA A 560 22.49 -80.52 -15.65
N GLY A 561 22.66 -79.22 -15.87
CA GLY A 561 23.88 -78.66 -16.48
C GLY A 561 23.93 -78.53 -18.01
N GLY A 562 24.32 -77.40 -18.59
CA GLY A 562 24.76 -76.13 -18.04
C GLY A 562 24.95 -75.06 -19.13
N GLN A 563 25.30 -73.86 -18.66
CA GLN A 563 25.97 -72.74 -19.35
C GLN A 563 25.13 -71.81 -20.27
N SER A 564 24.50 -70.80 -19.65
CA SER A 564 24.77 -69.32 -19.74
C SER A 564 25.53 -68.72 -20.94
N PRO A 565 25.47 -67.36 -21.20
CA PRO A 565 24.44 -66.31 -20.96
C PRO A 565 24.48 -65.21 -22.11
N PRO A 566 24.17 -63.89 -21.91
CA PRO A 566 23.11 -63.12 -21.22
C PRO A 566 22.35 -62.18 -22.24
N ILE A 567 21.33 -61.35 -21.98
CA ILE A 567 21.20 -60.22 -21.04
C ILE A 567 19.70 -59.85 -20.89
N SER A 568 19.31 -59.81 -19.62
CA SER A 568 18.27 -59.07 -18.88
C SER A 568 17.52 -57.87 -19.50
N ARG A 569 16.25 -57.74 -19.04
CA ARG A 569 15.47 -56.55 -18.60
C ARG A 569 14.12 -56.46 -19.34
N LYS A 570 12.98 -56.13 -18.73
CA LYS A 570 12.55 -55.69 -17.39
C LYS A 570 11.02 -55.80 -17.36
N SER A 571 10.45 -55.96 -16.18
CA SER A 571 9.42 -55.07 -15.59
C SER A 571 8.18 -55.94 -15.31
N SER A 572 7.39 -55.75 -14.27
CA SER A 572 6.93 -54.53 -13.62
C SER A 572 6.26 -54.88 -12.29
N LEU A 573 6.18 -53.86 -11.41
CA LEU A 573 5.01 -53.41 -10.59
C LEU A 573 4.08 -54.51 -10.04
N GLU A 574 3.62 -54.51 -8.79
CA GLU A 574 3.27 -53.41 -7.90
C GLU A 574 2.79 -54.04 -6.56
N SER A 575 2.39 -53.18 -5.61
CA SER A 575 1.36 -53.44 -4.59
C SER A 575 1.76 -53.90 -3.18
N LEU A 576 1.52 -52.95 -2.26
CA LEU A 576 0.70 -53.05 -1.04
C LEU A 576 1.26 -53.68 0.26
N SER A 577 1.14 -52.85 1.30
CA SER A 577 0.64 -53.14 2.65
C SER A 577 1.57 -53.64 3.75
N SER A 578 1.51 -52.83 4.83
CA SER A 578 1.47 -53.17 6.25
C SER A 578 2.72 -53.62 7.01
N ASP A 579 2.84 -52.93 8.16
CA ASP A 579 3.14 -53.45 9.48
C ASP A 579 4.56 -53.37 10.07
N SER A 580 4.54 -52.84 11.31
CA SER A 580 5.39 -53.16 12.47
C SER A 580 6.67 -52.36 12.73
N LEU A 581 6.59 -51.55 13.80
CA LEU A 581 7.63 -51.19 14.80
C LEU A 581 8.24 -52.47 15.46
N PRO A 582 9.13 -52.43 16.49
CA PRO A 582 9.86 -51.33 17.15
C PRO A 582 11.37 -51.63 17.37
N ASP A 583 12.16 -50.66 17.87
CA ASP A 583 13.09 -50.76 19.04
C ASP A 583 14.08 -49.58 19.01
N VAL A 584 14.06 -48.67 20.00
CA VAL A 584 14.71 -48.73 21.32
C VAL A 584 16.23 -48.52 21.25
N ASN A 585 16.65 -47.31 21.62
CA ASN A 585 17.65 -47.00 22.66
C ASN A 585 17.69 -45.46 22.82
N THR A 586 17.23 -44.80 23.91
CA THR A 586 17.81 -44.70 25.29
C THR A 586 19.33 -44.54 25.24
N ASP A 587 20.01 -43.53 25.80
CA ASP A 587 19.71 -42.54 26.83
C ASP A 587 20.68 -41.34 26.64
N PHE A 588 20.31 -40.16 27.14
CA PHE A 588 21.09 -39.42 28.14
C PHE A 588 20.27 -38.21 28.60
N THR A 589 19.61 -38.42 29.74
CA THR A 589 19.12 -37.40 30.67
C THR A 589 20.27 -36.69 31.36
N ASP A 590 20.15 -35.38 31.57
CA ASP A 590 20.35 -34.83 32.90
C ASP A 590 19.27 -33.78 33.20
N GLU A 591 18.72 -33.92 34.40
CA GLU A 591 17.46 -33.37 34.91
C GLU A 591 17.80 -32.67 36.22
N ALA A 592 17.33 -31.43 36.43
CA ALA A 592 16.93 -30.94 37.75
C ALA A 592 16.40 -29.51 37.68
N SER A 593 15.07 -29.35 37.68
CA SER A 593 14.34 -29.00 38.92
C SER A 593 12.99 -28.31 38.68
N ARG A 594 11.94 -29.07 39.02
CA ARG A 594 10.80 -28.74 39.91
C ARG A 594 9.67 -27.86 39.36
N GLU A 595 8.53 -28.48 39.07
CA GLU A 595 7.31 -28.61 39.93
C GLU A 595 6.34 -27.42 39.68
N SER A 596 5.03 -27.55 39.43
CA SER A 596 4.08 -28.66 39.36
C SER A 596 2.67 -28.12 39.01
N VAL A 597 1.86 -28.88 38.25
CA VAL A 597 0.38 -29.07 38.36
C VAL A 597 -0.54 -27.83 38.16
N SER A 598 -1.59 -27.76 37.32
CA SER A 598 -2.60 -28.73 36.87
C SER A 598 -3.23 -28.29 35.55
N SER A 599 -3.64 -29.28 34.76
CA SER A 599 -4.45 -29.19 33.56
C SER A 599 -5.91 -28.77 33.84
N ARG A 600 -6.51 -28.03 32.90
CA ARG A 600 -7.91 -28.23 32.50
C ARG A 600 -8.10 -27.93 31.01
N GLN A 601 -8.09 -29.03 30.25
CA GLN A 601 -8.96 -29.36 29.12
C GLN A 601 -9.38 -28.28 28.12
N ARG A 602 -8.90 -28.49 26.88
CA ARG A 602 -9.45 -28.01 25.61
C ARG A 602 -10.96 -28.23 25.51
N GLU A 603 -11.67 -27.18 25.13
CA GLU A 603 -12.84 -27.26 24.25
C GLU A 603 -12.58 -26.37 23.04
N SER A 604 -12.75 -26.96 21.85
CA SER A 604 -12.58 -26.33 20.55
C SER A 604 -13.96 -26.13 19.95
N VAL A 605 -14.50 -24.89 19.91
CA VAL A 605 -15.57 -24.51 18.97
C VAL A 605 -15.42 -23.03 18.60
N LEU A 606 -15.09 -22.84 17.32
CA LEU A 606 -15.28 -21.68 16.43
C LEU A 606 -15.94 -20.41 17.01
N LEU A 607 -15.17 -19.32 17.13
CA LEU A 607 -15.68 -17.95 17.07
C LEU A 607 -14.68 -17.06 16.31
N CYS A 608 -15.26 -16.15 15.52
CA CYS A 608 -14.73 -15.34 14.43
C CYS A 608 -13.39 -14.62 14.67
N PRO A 609 -12.65 -14.28 13.60
CA PRO A 609 -11.61 -13.26 13.70
C PRO A 609 -12.29 -11.91 13.99
N LEU A 610 -12.26 -11.46 15.24
CA LEU A 610 -12.53 -10.07 15.59
C LEU A 610 -11.26 -9.24 15.33
N PRO A 611 -11.44 -8.00 14.86
CA PRO A 611 -10.46 -7.28 14.07
C PRO A 611 -9.31 -6.86 14.96
N ALA A 612 -8.09 -7.20 14.55
CA ALA A 612 -6.93 -6.43 14.99
C ALA A 612 -7.21 -4.99 14.57
N SER A 613 -7.60 -4.14 15.53
CA SER A 613 -7.82 -2.73 15.24
C SER A 613 -6.50 -2.22 14.66
N PRO A 614 -6.49 -1.66 13.44
CA PRO A 614 -5.24 -1.26 12.82
C PRO A 614 -4.55 -0.26 13.75
N ILE A 615 -3.23 -0.25 13.79
CA ILE A 615 -2.44 0.75 14.52
C ILE A 615 -2.92 2.20 14.23
N GLY A 616 -3.57 2.45 13.09
CA GLY A 616 -4.28 3.68 12.77
C GLY A 616 -5.45 4.05 13.70
N SER A 617 -6.13 3.10 14.34
CA SER A 617 -7.20 3.34 15.33
C SER A 617 -6.67 3.77 16.70
N ILE A 618 -5.45 3.36 17.06
CA ILE A 618 -4.79 3.82 18.28
C ILE A 618 -4.24 5.23 18.06
N ALA A 619 -3.58 5.46 16.92
CA ALA A 619 -3.12 6.80 16.53
C ALA A 619 -4.28 7.81 16.37
N ALA A 620 -5.42 7.39 15.79
CA ALA A 620 -6.60 8.24 15.68
C ALA A 620 -7.21 8.58 17.05
N ARG A 621 -7.29 7.59 17.97
CA ARG A 621 -7.77 7.84 19.34
C ARG A 621 -6.85 8.76 20.13
N PHE A 622 -5.53 8.61 19.96
CA PHE A 622 -4.56 9.51 20.59
C PHE A 622 -4.68 10.94 20.04
N LEU A 623 -4.83 11.10 18.72
CA LEU A 623 -5.07 12.40 18.11
C LEU A 623 -6.37 13.05 18.62
N GLU A 624 -7.46 12.29 18.72
CA GLU A 624 -8.74 12.78 19.24
C GLU A 624 -8.66 13.15 20.73
N GLU A 625 -7.93 12.37 21.54
CA GLU A 625 -7.68 12.66 22.94
C GLU A 625 -6.78 13.90 23.13
N GLU A 626 -5.77 14.08 22.28
CA GLU A 626 -4.89 15.25 22.29
C GLU A 626 -5.61 16.51 21.79
N GLU A 627 -6.52 16.39 20.83
CA GLU A 627 -7.40 17.48 20.38
C GLU A 627 -8.36 17.91 21.49
N LEU A 628 -8.96 16.95 22.21
CA LEU A 628 -9.78 17.21 23.41
C LEU A 628 -8.97 17.87 24.53
N ARG A 629 -7.73 17.40 24.76
CA ARG A 629 -6.84 17.97 25.77
C ARG A 629 -6.43 19.40 25.41
N SER A 630 -6.13 19.65 24.15
CA SER A 630 -5.81 20.98 23.61
C SER A 630 -7.00 21.93 23.76
N GLN A 631 -8.20 21.48 23.41
CA GLN A 631 -9.42 22.26 23.58
C GLN A 631 -9.69 22.60 25.05
N HIS A 632 -9.50 21.64 25.96
CA HIS A 632 -9.66 21.89 27.40
C HIS A 632 -8.66 22.92 27.95
N ILE A 633 -7.41 22.89 27.47
CA ILE A 633 -6.39 23.88 27.84
C ILE A 633 -6.76 25.26 27.31
N LEU A 634 -7.21 25.35 26.05
CA LEU A 634 -7.72 26.58 25.45
C LEU A 634 -8.88 27.17 26.27
N ASP A 635 -9.89 26.36 26.60
CA ASP A 635 -11.04 26.80 27.38
C ASP A 635 -10.63 27.32 28.77
N ARG A 636 -9.63 26.68 29.43
CA ARG A 636 -9.08 27.17 30.72
C ARG A 636 -8.33 28.48 30.56
N LEU A 637 -7.54 28.64 29.49
CA LEU A 637 -6.82 29.88 29.21
C LEU A 637 -7.80 31.03 28.94
N ASP A 638 -8.83 30.79 28.13
CA ASP A 638 -9.87 31.78 27.84
C ASP A 638 -10.64 32.18 29.10
N ALA A 639 -11.00 31.22 29.96
CA ALA A 639 -11.63 31.50 31.24
C ALA A 639 -10.75 32.39 32.14
N HIS A 640 -9.44 32.10 32.20
CA HIS A 640 -8.48 32.88 32.98
C HIS A 640 -8.25 34.28 32.40
N ILE A 641 -8.20 34.41 31.07
CA ILE A 641 -8.11 35.71 30.38
C ILE A 641 -9.34 36.56 30.70
N GLU A 642 -10.54 35.98 30.67
CA GLU A 642 -11.78 36.68 31.03
C GLU A 642 -11.84 37.07 32.51
N GLU A 643 -11.29 36.24 33.40
CA GLU A 643 -11.14 36.59 34.82
C GLU A 643 -10.18 37.77 35.02
N LEU A 644 -9.02 37.75 34.37
CA LEU A 644 -8.05 38.84 34.36
C LEU A 644 -8.64 40.14 33.82
N LYS A 645 -9.40 40.07 32.72
CA LYS A 645 -10.10 41.24 32.17
C LYS A 645 -11.09 41.82 33.19
N LYS A 646 -11.87 40.97 33.85
CA LYS A 646 -12.79 41.41 34.92
C LYS A 646 -12.05 42.01 36.12
N GLU A 647 -10.93 41.40 36.53
CA GLU A 647 -10.07 41.91 37.61
C GLU A 647 -9.52 43.31 37.27
N SER A 648 -9.02 43.46 36.04
CA SER A 648 -8.52 44.73 35.51
C SER A 648 -9.64 45.77 35.45
N GLU A 649 -10.83 45.41 34.96
CA GLU A 649 -11.98 46.32 34.91
C GLU A 649 -12.44 46.75 36.32
N ARG A 650 -12.44 45.82 37.30
CA ARG A 650 -12.73 46.15 38.71
C ARG A 650 -11.69 47.12 39.28
N THR A 651 -10.41 46.88 38.99
CA THR A 651 -9.30 47.72 39.44
C THR A 651 -9.42 49.12 38.85
N VAL A 652 -9.66 49.23 37.55
CA VAL A 652 -9.89 50.51 36.85
C VAL A 652 -11.10 51.23 37.44
N LYS A 653 -12.22 50.54 37.69
CA LYS A 653 -13.40 51.14 38.34
C LYS A 653 -13.11 51.63 39.76
N GLN A 654 -12.30 50.90 40.52
CA GLN A 654 -11.92 51.27 41.89
C GLN A 654 -11.09 52.57 41.91
N PHE A 655 -10.18 52.73 40.96
CA PHE A 655 -9.39 53.97 40.83
C PHE A 655 -10.19 55.11 40.18
N ALA A 656 -11.12 54.81 39.28
CA ALA A 656 -12.00 55.83 38.67
C ALA A 656 -13.05 56.41 39.66
N HIS A 657 -13.25 55.81 40.84
CA HIS A 657 -14.09 56.36 41.92
C HIS A 657 -13.27 57.12 42.99
N GLN A 658 -11.93 57.20 42.84
CA GLN A 658 -11.04 57.97 43.73
C GLN A 658 -10.66 59.35 43.18
N GLU A 659 -11.15 59.71 41.99
CA GLU A 659 -11.26 61.09 41.49
C GLU A 659 -12.67 61.63 41.75
#